data_AF-A0A813LGH6-F1
#
_entry.id   AF-A0A813LGH6-F1
#
_cell.length_a   1.000
_cell.length_b   1.000
_cell.length_c   1.000
_cell.angle_alpha   90.00
_cell.angle_beta   90.00
_cell.angle_gamma   90.00
#
_symmetry.space_group_name_H-M   'P 1'
#
loop_
_entity.id
_entity.type
_entity.pdbx_description
1 polymer ?
#
loop_
_entity_poly.entity_id
_entity_poly.type
_entity_poly.pdbx_seq_one_letter_code
_entity_poly.pdbx_strand_id
1 'polypeptide(L)'
;VPNIVANLSTPLLGLVDTAVAGHLGSASALSGVALGCAAINLLFTLCIFLRKGTSGLTAQALGSGDHDEAKASAWRAIGLGLTIGVGFVALRRELQGVIFHFLQSPTQDTARAAEAYFQARLLGAPAALANFGIQGWLLGAQRSRHVLVQQLALNLSNAALSCLLAFELGGWGWGLGVSGVGCAAALANYLGFFLGVAQVASVLRQLPGGWSSEALLRPEPVRRLLTLSTTILLRSASVTLVYFFFAALAAELGDATLAADNILLQLQSVLSFGTDGFSNAAEALVGEAIGARDLASLRLAVSSSTNWALLLACGFTAIYVVLGNSFVACLTDSAEVRAEAGLYMPWLWISPLISVWCYLLDGFFVGATLAAEMRDSMLVSGAIFGVAAVASRPLGNHGLWLSHHLFMVSRAVTLWIVFPRIERLAVRHKDGQEPLLDSTQGEKKKSPDANLPKANGSVVTWGDAQFGGDSSTVAPLLTEGVIQVFGNAGAFAAIKANGSVVTWGKASEGGDSSAVAPLLTEGVIQVCGTDTAFAAIKANGSVVTWGNAQDGGDSSAVAPLLTEGIVQVSGADNAFAVIKANGSVVTWGDARYGGDSSAVAPLLMEGVVQVSVADKAFAAIKANGSIVTWGDADYGGDSSAVAPLLTEGVVQVFGNAGAFAAIRANSSIVTWGDADFGGDSSAVAPLLTEGVVQVCGTDTAFAAIKANGNVVTWGNAQDGGDSSAVAPLLTEGFDQVCGTDSTFAAIKANGSVVTWGDARYGGDSAAVAPLLMEGVVQVCGTAGAFAAIKGNGSVVTWGAGDDQFGGDSSAVAPLLTEGVVQVCGNAGAFAAIKANGSVVTWGYALYGGDSSAVAPLLTEGVVQVC
;
A
#
# COMPACT_ATOMS: atom_id res chain seq x y z
N VAL A 1 -8.80 12.24 -21.35
CA VAL A 1 -8.53 13.23 -22.43
C VAL A 1 -7.69 14.42 -21.95
N PRO A 2 -8.09 15.25 -20.96
CA PRO A 2 -7.28 16.42 -20.58
C PRO A 2 -5.83 16.09 -20.20
N ASN A 3 -5.62 14.99 -19.46
CA ASN A 3 -4.28 14.50 -19.11
C ASN A 3 -3.44 14.12 -20.34
N ILE A 4 -4.04 13.54 -21.37
CA ILE A 4 -3.34 13.13 -22.60
C ILE A 4 -2.86 14.38 -23.35
N VAL A 5 -3.77 15.35 -23.56
CA VAL A 5 -3.43 16.59 -24.25
C VAL A 5 -2.38 17.39 -23.48
N ALA A 6 -2.48 17.44 -22.14
CA ALA A 6 -1.49 18.11 -21.31
C ALA A 6 -0.10 17.48 -21.47
N ASN A 7 0.03 16.16 -21.32
CA ASN A 7 1.33 15.48 -21.44
C ASN A 7 1.90 15.53 -22.87
N LEU A 8 1.08 15.36 -23.90
CA LEU A 8 1.52 15.47 -25.30
C LEU A 8 2.00 16.88 -25.67
N SER A 9 1.56 17.90 -24.95
CA SER A 9 2.02 19.27 -25.18
C SER A 9 3.42 19.54 -24.65
N THR A 10 3.94 18.73 -23.74
CA THR A 10 5.29 18.87 -23.17
C THR A 10 6.41 18.74 -24.22
N PRO A 11 6.48 17.68 -25.04
CA PRO A 11 7.52 17.57 -26.08
C PRO A 11 7.38 18.64 -27.17
N LEU A 12 6.19 19.18 -27.41
CA LEU A 12 5.97 20.27 -28.37
C LEU A 12 6.62 21.59 -27.92
N LEU A 13 6.90 21.77 -26.63
CA LEU A 13 7.56 22.98 -26.10
C LEU A 13 9.03 23.08 -26.54
N GLY A 14 9.79 21.99 -26.44
CA GLY A 14 11.20 21.97 -26.83
C GLY A 14 11.40 22.31 -28.31
N LEU A 15 10.41 21.99 -29.15
CA LEU A 15 10.40 22.37 -30.57
C LEU A 15 10.28 23.88 -30.77
N VAL A 16 9.56 24.61 -29.90
CA VAL A 16 9.43 26.07 -29.99
C VAL A 16 10.76 26.74 -29.65
N ASP A 17 11.41 26.36 -28.55
CA ASP A 17 12.71 26.91 -28.15
C ASP A 17 13.77 26.66 -29.24
N THR A 18 13.76 25.45 -29.80
CA THR A 18 14.64 25.05 -30.90
C THR A 18 14.32 25.84 -32.18
N ALA A 19 13.05 26.04 -32.50
CA ALA A 19 12.63 26.83 -33.67
C ALA A 19 13.04 28.30 -33.53
N VAL A 20 12.82 28.93 -32.37
CA VAL A 20 13.22 30.32 -32.13
C VAL A 20 14.75 30.45 -32.21
N ALA A 21 15.49 29.52 -31.60
CA ALA A 21 16.96 29.50 -31.67
C ALA A 21 17.49 29.36 -33.10
N GLY A 22 16.85 28.53 -33.92
CA GLY A 22 17.19 28.36 -35.34
C GLY A 22 17.05 29.63 -36.17
N HIS A 23 16.14 30.54 -35.77
CA HIS A 23 15.92 31.81 -36.45
C HIS A 23 16.79 32.97 -35.90
N LEU A 24 17.65 32.73 -34.91
CA LEU A 24 18.67 33.69 -34.44
C LEU A 24 19.89 33.80 -35.39
N GLY A 25 19.94 32.97 -36.44
CA GLY A 25 20.88 33.13 -37.55
C GLY A 25 22.28 32.53 -37.35
N SER A 26 22.56 31.83 -36.23
CA SER A 26 23.84 31.13 -36.02
C SER A 26 23.66 29.66 -35.62
N ALA A 27 24.41 28.77 -36.27
CA ALA A 27 24.41 27.33 -35.98
C ALA A 27 24.87 27.01 -34.55
N SER A 28 25.74 27.85 -33.98
CA SER A 28 26.19 27.77 -32.58
C SER A 28 25.09 28.13 -31.59
N ALA A 29 24.16 29.04 -31.91
CA ALA A 29 23.01 29.36 -31.05
C ALA A 29 22.03 28.18 -30.97
N LEU A 30 21.71 27.56 -32.11
CA LEU A 30 20.83 26.38 -32.16
C LEU A 30 21.44 25.20 -31.38
N SER A 31 22.70 24.87 -31.66
CA SER A 31 23.42 23.79 -30.98
C SER A 31 23.58 24.06 -29.47
N GLY A 32 23.81 25.32 -29.10
CA GLY A 32 23.94 25.75 -27.72
C GLY A 32 22.63 25.62 -26.94
N VAL A 33 21.51 26.07 -27.52
CA VAL A 33 20.18 25.89 -26.91
C VAL A 33 19.85 24.41 -26.75
N ALA A 34 20.12 23.57 -27.74
CA ALA A 34 19.90 22.12 -27.63
C ALA A 34 20.68 21.50 -26.47
N LEU A 35 21.96 21.84 -26.32
CA LEU A 35 22.81 21.36 -25.22
C LEU A 35 22.34 21.88 -23.85
N GLY A 36 21.95 23.16 -23.79
CA GLY A 36 21.37 23.77 -22.58
C GLY A 36 20.03 23.15 -22.18
N CYS A 37 19.16 22.86 -23.15
CA CYS A 37 17.90 22.13 -22.93
C CYS A 37 18.17 20.72 -22.38
N ALA A 38 19.14 19.99 -22.93
CA ALA A 38 19.51 18.67 -22.44
C ALA A 38 19.99 18.72 -20.98
N ALA A 39 20.84 19.70 -20.63
CA ALA A 39 21.31 19.93 -19.26
C ALA A 39 20.15 20.24 -18.28
N ILE A 40 19.21 21.10 -18.68
CA ILE A 40 18.05 21.44 -17.85
C ILE A 40 17.09 20.25 -17.72
N ASN A 41 16.83 19.53 -18.80
CA ASN A 41 15.97 18.35 -18.80
C ASN A 41 16.51 17.27 -17.87
N LEU A 42 17.83 17.07 -17.82
CA LEU A 42 18.45 16.14 -16.87
C LEU A 42 18.09 16.50 -15.41
N LEU A 43 18.24 17.77 -15.04
CA LEU A 43 17.93 18.23 -13.68
C LEU A 43 16.44 18.12 -13.35
N PHE A 44 15.57 18.61 -14.23
CA PHE A 44 14.13 18.69 -13.95
C PHE A 44 13.44 17.33 -14.02
N THR A 45 13.89 16.43 -14.90
CA THR A 45 13.35 15.06 -15.00
C THR A 45 13.58 14.27 -13.72
N LEU A 46 14.74 14.45 -13.06
CA LEU A 46 15.01 13.83 -11.77
C LEU A 46 14.04 14.32 -10.69
N CYS A 47 13.62 15.59 -10.75
CA CYS A 47 12.68 16.17 -9.79
C CYS A 47 11.20 15.87 -10.06
N ILE A 48 10.86 15.07 -11.08
CA ILE A 48 9.46 14.70 -11.36
C ILE A 48 8.81 13.89 -10.22
N PHE A 49 9.61 13.39 -9.28
CA PHE A 49 9.12 12.79 -8.04
C PHE A 49 8.20 13.74 -7.25
N LEU A 50 8.38 15.06 -7.37
CA LEU A 50 7.51 16.02 -6.69
C LEU A 50 6.07 15.92 -7.18
N ARG A 51 5.90 15.66 -8.48
CA ARG A 51 4.59 15.42 -9.08
C ARG A 51 4.03 14.09 -8.57
N LYS A 52 4.71 12.99 -8.91
CA LYS A 52 4.26 11.61 -8.62
C LYS A 52 4.08 11.34 -7.12
N GLY A 53 4.99 11.86 -6.29
CA GLY A 53 4.92 11.69 -4.85
C GLY A 53 3.75 12.41 -4.20
N THR A 54 3.27 13.49 -4.81
CA THR A 54 2.16 14.29 -4.26
C THR A 54 0.81 13.73 -4.68
N SER A 55 0.63 13.34 -5.95
CA SER A 55 -0.67 12.89 -6.47
C SER A 55 -1.23 11.68 -5.75
N GLY A 56 -0.43 10.65 -5.48
CA GLY A 56 -0.86 9.47 -4.73
C GLY A 56 -1.29 9.81 -3.29
N LEU A 57 -0.50 10.63 -2.57
CA LEU A 57 -0.83 11.07 -1.22
C LEU A 57 -2.10 11.91 -1.17
N THR A 58 -2.27 12.83 -2.11
CA THR A 58 -3.48 13.66 -2.22
C THR A 58 -4.71 12.81 -2.55
N ALA A 59 -4.61 11.87 -3.49
CA ALA A 59 -5.71 10.99 -3.86
C ALA A 59 -6.16 10.10 -2.70
N GLN A 60 -5.21 9.50 -1.96
CA GLN A 60 -5.51 8.69 -0.78
C GLN A 60 -6.14 9.52 0.34
N ALA A 61 -5.62 10.72 0.62
CA ALA A 61 -6.19 11.61 1.64
C ALA A 61 -7.64 12.04 1.30
N LEU A 62 -7.91 12.33 0.02
CA LEU A 62 -9.26 12.64 -0.43
C LEU A 62 -10.19 11.42 -0.36
N GLY A 63 -9.71 10.24 -0.75
CA GLY A 63 -10.46 8.98 -0.65
C GLY A 63 -10.81 8.62 0.80
N SER A 64 -9.91 8.88 1.76
CA SER A 64 -10.15 8.63 3.18
C SER A 64 -10.94 9.74 3.89
N GLY A 65 -11.34 10.80 3.18
CA GLY A 65 -12.04 11.96 3.75
C GLY A 65 -11.16 12.91 4.58
N ASP A 66 -9.83 12.76 4.57
CA ASP A 66 -8.89 13.64 5.28
C ASP A 66 -8.59 14.90 4.47
N HIS A 67 -9.56 15.83 4.47
CA HIS A 67 -9.44 17.08 3.73
C HIS A 67 -8.36 18.02 4.28
N ASP A 68 -7.98 17.90 5.56
CA ASP A 68 -6.92 18.71 6.16
C ASP A 68 -5.55 18.26 5.63
N GLU A 69 -5.30 16.95 5.56
CA GLU A 69 -4.11 16.37 4.91
C GLU A 69 -4.09 16.68 3.41
N ALA A 70 -5.24 16.58 2.72
CA ALA A 70 -5.34 16.96 1.33
C ALA A 70 -4.94 18.44 1.12
N LYS A 71 -5.36 19.36 1.99
CA LYS A 71 -4.95 20.78 1.90
C LYS A 71 -3.48 20.99 2.23
N ALA A 72 -2.97 20.32 3.27
CA ALA A 72 -1.59 20.46 3.72
C ALA A 72 -0.58 19.88 2.73
N SER A 73 -0.90 18.74 2.10
CA SER A 73 -0.05 18.09 1.08
C SER A 73 0.24 19.02 -0.11
N ALA A 74 -0.71 19.86 -0.52
CA ALA A 74 -0.52 20.85 -1.58
C ALA A 74 0.67 21.77 -1.28
N TRP A 75 0.65 22.38 -0.09
CA TRP A 75 1.63 23.38 0.30
C TRP A 75 2.95 22.77 0.73
N ARG A 76 2.95 21.53 1.26
CA ARG A 76 4.18 20.76 1.47
C ARG A 76 4.90 20.49 0.15
N ALA A 77 4.18 20.03 -0.87
CA ALA A 77 4.75 19.76 -2.19
C ALA A 77 5.26 21.04 -2.88
N ILE A 78 4.48 22.12 -2.84
CA ILE A 78 4.86 23.43 -3.36
C ILE A 78 6.10 23.96 -2.64
N GLY A 79 6.09 23.93 -1.30
CA GLY A 79 7.20 24.38 -0.46
C GLY A 79 8.47 23.60 -0.73
N LEU A 80 8.40 22.27 -0.78
CA LEU A 80 9.53 21.40 -1.11
C LEU A 80 10.09 21.72 -2.50
N GLY A 81 9.23 21.90 -3.50
CA GLY A 81 9.64 22.30 -4.86
C GLY A 81 10.35 23.66 -4.89
N LEU A 82 9.82 24.66 -4.19
CA LEU A 82 10.46 25.97 -4.04
C LEU A 82 11.83 25.86 -3.38
N THR A 83 11.94 25.11 -2.28
CA THR A 83 13.21 24.92 -1.56
C THR A 83 14.28 24.27 -2.45
N ILE A 84 13.95 23.19 -3.14
CA ILE A 84 14.89 22.52 -4.06
C ILE A 84 15.27 23.45 -5.21
N GLY A 85 14.30 24.16 -5.80
CA GLY A 85 14.55 25.03 -6.93
C GLY A 85 15.38 26.26 -6.56
N VAL A 86 15.20 26.82 -5.35
CA VAL A 86 16.09 27.85 -4.80
C VAL A 86 17.50 27.30 -4.60
N GLY A 87 17.63 26.05 -4.13
CA GLY A 87 18.90 25.34 -4.08
C GLY A 87 19.60 25.26 -5.43
N PHE A 88 18.87 24.93 -6.50
CA PHE A 88 19.43 24.92 -7.87
C PHE A 88 19.90 26.29 -8.34
N VAL A 89 19.17 27.36 -8.02
CA VAL A 89 19.58 28.74 -8.35
C VAL A 89 20.82 29.16 -7.55
N ALA A 90 20.89 28.76 -6.27
CA ALA A 90 22.03 29.04 -5.40
C ALA A 90 23.30 28.32 -5.88
N LEU A 91 23.16 27.06 -6.29
CA LEU A 91 24.26 26.20 -6.78
C LEU A 91 24.45 26.26 -8.31
N ARG A 92 23.88 27.26 -8.99
CA ARG A 92 23.79 27.27 -10.46
C ARG A 92 25.14 27.24 -11.16
N ARG A 93 26.19 27.81 -10.56
CA ARG A 93 27.51 27.91 -11.19
C ARG A 93 28.26 26.58 -11.06
N GLU A 94 28.13 25.96 -9.90
CA GLU A 94 28.67 24.66 -9.54
C GLU A 94 28.01 23.57 -10.39
N LEU A 95 26.68 23.60 -10.48
CA LEU A 95 25.90 22.70 -11.33
C LEU A 95 26.29 22.84 -12.81
N GLN A 96 26.45 24.07 -13.32
CA GLN A 96 26.96 24.29 -14.67
C GLN A 96 28.33 23.62 -14.85
N GLY A 97 29.28 23.87 -13.94
CA GLY A 97 30.63 23.32 -14.03
C GLY A 97 30.65 21.79 -14.10
N VAL A 98 29.85 21.13 -13.28
CA VAL A 98 29.75 19.65 -13.28
C VAL A 98 29.07 19.14 -14.55
N ILE A 99 27.91 19.69 -14.92
CA ILE A 99 27.11 19.17 -16.03
C ILE A 99 27.84 19.35 -17.36
N PHE A 100 28.40 20.54 -17.62
CA PHE A 100 29.12 20.84 -18.86
C PHE A 100 30.52 20.22 -18.93
N HIS A 101 31.06 19.73 -17.81
CA HIS A 101 32.25 18.88 -17.85
C HIS A 101 31.96 17.55 -18.57
N PHE A 102 30.77 16.98 -18.35
CA PHE A 102 30.36 15.73 -19.00
C PHE A 102 29.67 15.95 -20.36
N LEU A 103 28.92 17.05 -20.51
CA LEU A 103 28.30 17.47 -21.78
C LEU A 103 29.31 18.25 -22.63
N GLN A 104 30.15 17.51 -23.36
CA GLN A 104 31.14 18.09 -24.27
C GLN A 104 30.47 18.96 -25.36
N SER A 105 31.06 20.13 -25.63
CA SER A 105 30.58 21.05 -26.67
C SER A 105 31.47 20.99 -27.91
N PRO A 106 30.91 20.97 -29.14
CA PRO A 106 31.69 20.92 -30.38
C PRO A 106 32.57 22.16 -30.61
N THR A 107 32.12 23.34 -30.17
CA THR A 107 32.85 24.60 -30.31
C THR A 107 32.70 25.48 -29.07
N GLN A 108 33.64 26.41 -28.87
CA GLN A 108 33.61 27.35 -27.74
C GLN A 108 32.38 28.27 -27.79
N ASP A 109 31.92 28.67 -28.99
CA ASP A 109 30.72 29.49 -29.12
C ASP A 109 29.44 28.71 -28.81
N THR A 110 29.40 27.42 -29.13
CA THR A 110 28.30 26.51 -28.74
C THR A 110 28.26 26.35 -27.21
N ALA A 111 29.43 26.18 -26.59
CA ALA A 111 29.55 26.11 -25.13
C ALA A 111 29.02 27.39 -24.48
N ARG A 112 29.46 28.58 -24.93
CA ARG A 112 28.99 29.87 -24.41
C ARG A 112 27.48 30.05 -24.58
N ALA A 113 26.92 29.68 -25.72
CA ALA A 113 25.48 29.73 -25.97
C ALA A 113 24.72 28.79 -25.02
N ALA A 114 25.21 27.56 -24.81
CA ALA A 114 24.60 26.60 -23.91
C ALA A 114 24.65 27.04 -22.45
N GLU A 115 25.78 27.59 -22.00
CA GLU A 115 25.94 28.17 -20.66
C GLU A 115 25.02 29.36 -20.44
N ALA A 116 24.90 30.24 -21.44
CA ALA A 116 24.02 31.40 -21.40
C ALA A 116 22.55 30.99 -21.29
N TYR A 117 22.11 30.00 -22.09
CA TYR A 117 20.78 29.41 -21.98
C TYR A 117 20.56 28.79 -20.59
N PHE A 118 21.50 27.94 -20.14
CA PHE A 118 21.40 27.23 -18.86
C PHE A 118 21.26 28.19 -17.68
N GLN A 119 22.13 29.21 -17.60
CA GLN A 119 22.08 30.21 -16.53
C GLN A 119 20.76 30.98 -16.51
N ALA A 120 20.26 31.40 -17.67
CA ALA A 120 18.99 32.10 -17.77
C ALA A 120 17.80 31.20 -17.39
N ARG A 121 17.78 29.96 -17.91
CA ARG A 121 16.70 29.00 -17.69
C ARG A 121 16.58 28.54 -16.25
N LEU A 122 17.72 28.34 -15.57
CA LEU A 122 17.77 27.81 -14.20
C LEU A 122 17.21 28.80 -13.16
N LEU A 123 17.16 30.11 -13.45
CA LEU A 123 16.44 31.09 -12.62
C LEU A 123 14.95 30.76 -12.47
N GLY A 124 14.38 30.02 -13.42
CA GLY A 124 13.01 29.51 -13.38
C GLY A 124 12.84 28.22 -12.59
N ALA A 125 13.90 27.64 -12.02
CA ALA A 125 13.84 26.36 -11.29
C ALA A 125 12.90 26.38 -10.06
N PRO A 126 12.86 27.43 -9.20
CA PRO A 126 11.91 27.49 -8.08
C PRO A 126 10.47 27.30 -8.54
N ALA A 127 10.06 28.06 -9.55
CA ALA A 127 8.71 27.96 -10.11
C ALA A 127 8.48 26.64 -10.87
N ALA A 128 9.48 26.13 -11.60
CA ALA A 128 9.39 24.86 -12.32
C ALA A 128 9.06 23.69 -11.37
N LEU A 129 9.81 23.59 -10.27
CA LEU A 129 9.67 22.49 -9.33
C LEU A 129 8.42 22.65 -8.46
N ALA A 130 8.06 23.88 -8.10
CA ALA A 130 6.76 24.15 -7.46
C ALA A 130 5.58 23.77 -8.38
N ASN A 131 5.69 24.01 -9.70
CA ASN A 131 4.69 23.56 -10.67
C ASN A 131 4.52 22.04 -10.68
N PHE A 132 5.57 21.25 -10.46
CA PHE A 132 5.41 19.79 -10.31
C PHE A 132 4.56 19.42 -9.10
N GLY A 133 4.77 20.07 -7.95
CA GLY A 133 3.92 19.88 -6.77
C GLY A 133 2.47 20.30 -7.01
N ILE A 134 2.24 21.43 -7.68
CA ILE A 134 0.90 21.90 -8.08
C ILE A 134 0.21 20.88 -8.98
N GLN A 135 0.90 20.41 -10.03
CA GLN A 135 0.35 19.45 -10.96
C GLN A 135 0.06 18.11 -10.28
N GLY A 136 0.97 17.63 -9.42
CA GLY A 136 0.76 16.41 -8.65
C GLY A 136 -0.49 16.52 -7.78
N TRP A 137 -0.61 17.60 -7.02
CA TRP A 137 -1.78 17.84 -6.18
C TRP A 137 -3.09 17.94 -6.99
N LEU A 138 -3.10 18.71 -8.08
CA LEU A 138 -4.28 18.86 -8.95
C LEU A 138 -4.67 17.53 -9.62
N LEU A 139 -3.71 16.68 -10.00
CA LEU A 139 -3.96 15.35 -10.55
C LEU A 139 -4.56 14.43 -9.48
N GLY A 140 -4.00 14.39 -8.27
CA GLY A 140 -4.54 13.63 -7.15
C GLY A 140 -5.95 14.07 -6.76
N ALA A 141 -6.24 15.37 -6.84
CA ALA A 141 -7.58 15.94 -6.67
C ALA A 141 -8.49 15.80 -7.91
N GLN A 142 -8.08 15.04 -8.92
CA GLN A 142 -8.81 14.78 -10.17
C GLN A 142 -9.18 16.02 -10.99
N ARG A 143 -8.45 17.12 -10.80
CA ARG A 143 -8.63 18.41 -11.48
C ARG A 143 -7.80 18.50 -12.78
N SER A 144 -7.88 17.46 -13.61
CA SER A 144 -7.13 17.33 -14.88
C SER A 144 -7.29 18.51 -15.86
N ARG A 145 -8.44 19.19 -15.84
CA ARG A 145 -8.66 20.41 -16.66
C ARG A 145 -7.79 21.57 -16.22
N HIS A 146 -7.57 21.74 -14.91
CA HIS A 146 -6.70 22.80 -14.39
C HIS A 146 -5.25 22.57 -14.83
N VAL A 147 -4.78 21.32 -14.76
CA VAL A 147 -3.46 20.90 -15.25
C VAL A 147 -3.29 21.20 -16.74
N LEU A 148 -4.30 20.89 -17.57
CA LEU A 148 -4.28 21.23 -18.99
C LEU A 148 -4.18 22.73 -19.23
N VAL A 149 -5.01 23.54 -18.56
CA VAL A 149 -4.98 25.00 -18.69
C VAL A 149 -3.62 25.57 -18.26
N GLN A 150 -3.07 25.07 -17.15
CA GLN A 150 -1.77 25.48 -16.66
C GLN A 150 -0.66 25.12 -17.66
N GLN A 151 -0.70 23.92 -18.25
CA GLN A 151 0.28 23.48 -19.24
C GLN A 151 0.21 24.28 -20.54
N LEU A 152 -1.01 24.60 -21.02
CA LEU A 152 -1.18 25.47 -22.18
C LEU A 152 -0.70 26.89 -21.89
N ALA A 153 -0.96 27.43 -20.69
CA ALA A 153 -0.46 28.74 -20.29
C ALA A 153 1.07 28.77 -20.24
N LEU A 154 1.70 27.75 -19.65
CA LEU A 154 3.16 27.56 -19.64
C LEU A 154 3.71 27.56 -21.07
N ASN A 155 3.12 26.77 -21.96
CA ASN A 155 3.65 26.60 -23.30
C ASN A 155 3.45 27.83 -24.19
N LEU A 156 2.26 28.43 -24.17
CA LEU A 156 1.93 29.60 -24.99
C LEU A 156 2.68 30.84 -24.50
N SER A 157 2.79 31.04 -23.19
CA SER A 157 3.58 32.14 -22.65
C SER A 157 5.07 31.97 -22.94
N ASN A 158 5.61 30.75 -22.85
CA ASN A 158 6.99 30.48 -23.26
C ASN A 158 7.21 30.85 -24.73
N ALA A 159 6.35 30.38 -25.63
CA ALA A 159 6.46 30.69 -27.06
C ALA A 159 6.44 32.19 -27.35
N ALA A 160 5.46 32.90 -26.78
CA ALA A 160 5.30 34.34 -26.97
C ALA A 160 6.50 35.13 -26.42
N LEU A 161 6.95 34.78 -25.21
CA LEU A 161 8.10 35.42 -24.56
C LEU A 161 9.41 35.08 -25.27
N SER A 162 9.58 33.87 -25.78
CA SER A 162 10.78 33.48 -26.52
C SER A 162 10.93 34.33 -27.78
N CYS A 163 9.85 34.54 -28.54
CA CYS A 163 9.88 35.48 -29.67
C CYS A 163 10.20 36.91 -29.22
N LEU A 164 9.57 37.40 -28.16
CA LEU A 164 9.72 38.77 -27.66
C LEU A 164 11.12 39.08 -27.12
N LEU A 165 11.72 38.14 -26.38
CA LEU A 165 12.98 38.35 -25.65
C LEU A 165 14.21 37.96 -26.46
N ALA A 166 14.08 36.97 -27.34
CA ALA A 166 15.21 36.50 -28.16
C ALA A 166 15.49 37.46 -29.33
N PHE A 167 14.44 38.00 -29.97
CA PHE A 167 14.56 38.92 -31.10
C PHE A 167 14.44 40.39 -30.66
N GLU A 168 15.06 41.29 -31.42
CA GLU A 168 14.82 42.74 -31.26
C GLU A 168 13.48 43.16 -31.86
N LEU A 169 12.38 42.74 -31.23
CA LEU A 169 11.05 43.14 -31.65
C LEU A 169 10.64 44.46 -30.99
N GLY A 170 10.29 45.46 -31.80
CA GLY A 170 9.64 46.70 -31.36
C GLY A 170 10.55 47.85 -30.90
N GLY A 171 11.87 47.78 -31.13
CA GLY A 171 12.80 48.91 -30.85
C GLY A 171 13.16 49.12 -29.37
N TRP A 172 12.77 48.19 -28.49
CA TRP A 172 13.03 48.26 -27.05
C TRP A 172 14.46 47.82 -26.66
N GLY A 173 15.23 47.25 -27.60
CA GLY A 173 16.65 46.90 -27.41
C GLY A 173 16.92 45.69 -26.52
N TRP A 174 15.99 44.73 -26.42
CA TRP A 174 16.16 43.58 -25.52
C TRP A 174 17.08 42.54 -26.14
N GLY A 175 16.78 42.04 -27.36
CA GLY A 175 17.72 41.32 -28.23
C GLY A 175 18.64 40.31 -27.53
N LEU A 176 18.13 39.58 -26.53
CA LEU A 176 18.96 38.82 -25.58
C LEU A 176 19.52 37.53 -26.19
N GLY A 177 19.19 37.26 -27.46
CA GLY A 177 19.60 36.06 -28.19
C GLY A 177 19.23 34.80 -27.43
N VAL A 178 20.21 33.91 -27.26
CA VAL A 178 20.04 32.62 -26.59
C VAL A 178 19.61 32.75 -25.12
N SER A 179 20.14 33.75 -24.39
CA SER A 179 19.71 34.04 -23.03
C SER A 179 18.24 34.47 -22.96
N GLY A 180 17.74 35.14 -24.00
CA GLY A 180 16.35 35.54 -24.13
C GLY A 180 15.40 34.35 -24.15
N VAL A 181 15.76 33.28 -24.87
CA VAL A 181 15.01 32.02 -24.90
C VAL A 181 14.97 31.36 -23.51
N GLY A 182 16.12 31.31 -22.81
CA GLY A 182 16.18 30.78 -21.45
C GLY A 182 15.34 31.60 -20.44
N CYS A 183 15.39 32.93 -20.53
CA CYS A 183 14.60 33.85 -19.71
C CYS A 183 13.10 33.72 -19.96
N ALA A 184 12.69 33.54 -21.22
CA ALA A 184 11.29 33.33 -21.59
C ALA A 184 10.70 32.11 -20.88
N ALA A 185 11.42 30.99 -20.93
CA ALA A 185 10.99 29.76 -20.28
C ALA A 185 11.02 29.86 -18.75
N ALA A 186 11.94 30.65 -18.17
CA ALA A 186 11.94 30.94 -16.75
C ALA A 186 10.72 31.78 -16.32
N LEU A 187 10.40 32.84 -17.07
CA LEU A 187 9.23 33.69 -16.82
C LEU A 187 7.91 32.93 -17.01
N ALA A 188 7.83 32.10 -18.05
CA ALA A 188 6.68 31.22 -18.29
C ALA A 188 6.42 30.32 -17.07
N ASN A 189 7.46 29.72 -16.48
CA ASN A 189 7.31 28.92 -15.25
C ASN A 189 6.72 29.73 -14.09
N TYR A 190 7.13 30.98 -13.88
CA TYR A 190 6.55 31.84 -12.84
C TYR A 190 5.09 32.19 -13.13
N LEU A 191 4.74 32.49 -14.38
CA LEU A 191 3.34 32.70 -14.79
C LEU A 191 2.49 31.46 -14.51
N GLY A 192 2.99 30.29 -14.90
CA GLY A 192 2.34 29.00 -14.61
C GLY A 192 2.26 28.68 -13.13
N PHE A 193 3.24 29.11 -12.32
CA PHE A 193 3.23 28.96 -10.87
C PHE A 193 2.15 29.82 -10.23
N PHE A 194 2.06 31.10 -10.55
CA PHE A 194 1.02 31.97 -10.00
C PHE A 194 -0.39 31.54 -10.44
N LEU A 195 -0.55 31.14 -11.70
CA LEU A 195 -1.80 30.54 -12.18
C LEU A 195 -2.14 29.26 -11.42
N GLY A 196 -1.16 28.36 -11.27
CA GLY A 196 -1.31 27.10 -10.55
C GLY A 196 -1.68 27.29 -9.08
N VAL A 197 -1.04 28.23 -8.39
CA VAL A 197 -1.40 28.62 -7.01
C VAL A 197 -2.83 29.15 -6.94
N ALA A 198 -3.26 29.96 -7.90
CA ALA A 198 -4.65 30.43 -7.97
C ALA A 198 -5.64 29.27 -8.20
N GLN A 199 -5.29 28.30 -9.05
CA GLN A 199 -6.09 27.10 -9.29
C GLN A 199 -6.18 26.22 -8.02
N VAL A 200 -5.05 25.94 -7.37
CA VAL A 200 -5.01 25.20 -6.09
C VAL A 200 -5.87 25.92 -5.06
N ALA A 201 -5.67 27.23 -4.86
CA ALA A 201 -6.49 28.02 -3.94
C ALA A 201 -7.99 27.96 -4.27
N SER A 202 -8.37 27.94 -5.55
CA SER A 202 -9.77 27.81 -5.96
C SER A 202 -10.38 26.45 -5.58
N VAL A 203 -9.60 25.36 -5.67
CA VAL A 203 -10.03 24.00 -5.30
C VAL A 203 -10.03 23.82 -3.79
N LEU A 204 -9.02 24.34 -3.08
CA LEU A 204 -8.93 24.30 -1.61
C LEU A 204 -10.13 24.97 -0.94
N ARG A 205 -10.67 26.05 -1.53
CA ARG A 205 -11.89 26.73 -1.05
C ARG A 205 -13.16 25.89 -1.17
N GLN A 206 -13.17 24.89 -2.05
CA GLN A 206 -14.30 23.99 -2.26
C GLN A 206 -14.23 22.75 -1.37
N LEU A 207 -13.05 22.43 -0.82
CA LEU A 207 -12.88 21.27 0.05
C LEU A 207 -13.43 21.57 1.47
N PRO A 208 -14.14 20.62 2.10
CA PRO A 208 -14.61 20.74 3.48
C PRO A 208 -13.46 20.98 4.47
N GLY A 209 -13.78 21.47 5.67
CA GLY A 209 -12.80 21.66 6.75
C GLY A 209 -12.08 23.02 6.78
N GLY A 210 -11.28 23.24 7.81
CA GLY A 210 -10.53 24.48 8.03
C GLY A 210 -9.15 24.48 7.38
N TRP A 211 -8.36 25.53 7.65
CA TRP A 211 -6.91 25.51 7.46
C TRP A 211 -6.25 25.19 8.81
N SER A 212 -5.34 24.21 8.84
CA SER A 212 -4.50 23.92 10.00
C SER A 212 -3.03 24.12 9.63
N SER A 213 -2.38 25.10 10.26
CA SER A 213 -0.93 25.33 10.10
C SER A 213 -0.10 24.19 10.68
N GLU A 214 -0.65 23.49 11.67
CA GLU A 214 -0.02 22.31 12.27
C GLU A 214 0.03 21.15 11.27
N ALA A 215 -1.07 20.88 10.55
CA ALA A 215 -1.13 19.83 9.52
C ALA A 215 -0.09 20.00 8.39
N LEU A 216 0.38 21.23 8.16
CA LEU A 216 1.46 21.53 7.21
C LEU A 216 2.81 20.97 7.65
N LEU A 217 3.10 21.03 8.96
CA LEU A 217 4.41 20.72 9.54
C LEU A 217 4.44 19.41 10.34
N ARG A 218 3.32 18.66 10.38
CA ARG A 218 3.27 17.36 11.05
C ARG A 218 4.42 16.47 10.59
N PRO A 219 5.25 15.92 11.51
CA PRO A 219 6.46 15.20 11.16
C PRO A 219 6.20 13.99 10.26
N GLU A 220 5.10 13.28 10.48
CA GLU A 220 4.86 12.02 9.79
C GLU A 220 4.46 12.19 8.32
N PRO A 221 3.46 13.02 7.96
CA PRO A 221 3.15 13.26 6.56
C PRO A 221 4.30 13.94 5.80
N VAL A 222 5.12 14.76 6.47
CA VAL A 222 6.38 15.29 5.91
C VAL A 222 7.36 14.15 5.62
N ARG A 223 7.59 13.26 6.59
CA ARG A 223 8.49 12.10 6.43
C ARG A 223 8.00 11.15 5.35
N ARG A 224 6.70 10.89 5.24
CA ARG A 224 6.10 10.10 4.15
C ARG A 224 6.40 10.75 2.80
N LEU A 225 6.11 12.04 2.64
CA LEU A 225 6.40 12.77 1.41
C LEU A 225 7.89 12.69 1.03
N LEU A 226 8.81 12.90 1.99
CA LEU A 226 10.25 12.86 1.74
C LEU A 226 10.74 11.44 1.40
N THR A 227 10.26 10.42 2.11
CA THR A 227 10.63 9.01 1.87
C THR A 227 10.12 8.54 0.52
N LEU A 228 8.88 8.87 0.18
CA LEU A 228 8.28 8.58 -1.12
C LEU A 228 9.04 9.31 -2.23
N SER A 229 9.32 10.60 -2.04
CA SER A 229 10.06 11.45 -2.99
C SER A 229 11.46 10.93 -3.28
N THR A 230 12.23 10.59 -2.25
CA THR A 230 13.59 10.05 -2.40
C THR A 230 13.59 8.68 -3.08
N THR A 231 12.59 7.84 -2.78
CA THR A 231 12.46 6.53 -3.41
C THR A 231 12.08 6.64 -4.89
N ILE A 232 11.14 7.53 -5.24
CA ILE A 232 10.77 7.80 -6.64
C ILE A 232 11.94 8.45 -7.39
N LEU A 233 12.75 9.31 -6.74
CA LEU A 233 13.96 9.88 -7.32
C LEU A 233 14.94 8.77 -7.74
N LEU A 234 15.20 7.78 -6.89
CA LEU A 234 16.08 6.65 -7.22
C LEU A 234 15.55 5.83 -8.41
N ARG A 235 14.23 5.62 -8.48
CA ARG A 235 13.57 4.99 -9.64
C ARG A 235 13.79 5.81 -10.92
N SER A 236 13.64 7.13 -10.84
CA SER A 236 13.82 8.03 -12.01
C SER A 236 15.29 8.14 -12.44
N ALA A 237 16.23 8.13 -11.50
CA ALA A 237 17.65 8.07 -11.81
C ALA A 237 18.02 6.77 -12.52
N SER A 238 17.45 5.64 -12.07
CA SER A 238 17.72 4.31 -12.65
C SER A 238 17.27 4.22 -14.12
N VAL A 239 16.05 4.68 -14.44
CA VAL A 239 15.59 4.69 -15.85
C VAL A 239 16.40 5.67 -16.71
N THR A 240 16.78 6.83 -16.16
CA THR A 240 17.66 7.79 -16.86
C THR A 240 19.00 7.15 -17.19
N LEU A 241 19.56 6.37 -16.26
CA LEU A 241 20.82 5.66 -16.45
C LEU A 241 20.72 4.59 -17.55
N VAL A 242 19.60 3.86 -17.63
CA VAL A 242 19.36 2.88 -18.71
C VAL A 242 19.36 3.56 -20.08
N TYR A 243 18.67 4.70 -20.23
CA TYR A 243 18.66 5.44 -21.50
C TYR A 243 20.01 6.07 -21.83
N PHE A 244 20.77 6.50 -20.81
CA PHE A 244 22.15 6.94 -20.99
C PHE A 244 23.03 5.81 -21.54
N PHE A 245 22.96 4.62 -20.95
CA PHE A 245 23.71 3.46 -21.44
C PHE A 245 23.24 2.99 -22.82
N PHE A 246 21.94 3.06 -23.11
CA PHE A 246 21.42 2.78 -24.45
C PHE A 246 22.10 3.70 -25.49
N ALA A 247 22.10 5.01 -25.25
CA ALA A 247 22.73 5.97 -26.15
C ALA A 247 24.24 5.75 -26.28
N ALA A 248 24.93 5.43 -25.19
CA ALA A 248 26.36 5.12 -25.21
C ALA A 248 26.68 3.87 -26.05
N LEU A 249 25.89 2.81 -25.92
CA LEU A 249 26.05 1.58 -26.71
C LEU A 249 25.67 1.78 -28.19
N ALA A 250 24.64 2.58 -28.48
CA ALA A 250 24.31 2.95 -29.86
C ALA A 250 25.44 3.74 -30.53
N ALA A 251 26.15 4.59 -29.78
CA ALA A 251 27.31 5.32 -30.28
C ALA A 251 28.48 4.39 -30.66
N GLU A 252 28.67 3.27 -29.94
CA GLU A 252 29.68 2.24 -30.29
C GLU A 252 29.37 1.54 -31.62
N LEU A 253 28.09 1.49 -32.03
CA LEU A 253 27.63 0.87 -33.28
C LEU A 253 27.74 1.79 -34.50
N GLY A 254 27.96 3.10 -34.30
CA GLY A 254 28.25 4.09 -35.33
C GLY A 254 27.28 5.26 -35.36
N ASP A 255 27.73 6.38 -35.95
CA ASP A 255 27.02 7.67 -35.92
C ASP A 255 25.62 7.60 -36.56
N ALA A 256 25.46 6.87 -37.66
CA ALA A 256 24.17 6.69 -38.32
C ALA A 256 23.17 5.90 -37.46
N THR A 257 23.65 4.90 -36.72
CA THR A 257 22.85 4.09 -35.79
C THR A 257 22.39 4.93 -34.61
N LEU A 258 23.32 5.64 -33.97
CA LEU A 258 23.00 6.57 -32.87
C LEU A 258 21.96 7.62 -33.28
N ALA A 259 22.10 8.21 -34.47
CA ALA A 259 21.16 9.19 -34.98
C ALA A 259 19.78 8.59 -35.23
N ALA A 260 19.71 7.39 -35.83
CA ALA A 260 18.46 6.67 -36.05
C ALA A 260 17.77 6.30 -34.74
N ASP A 261 18.51 5.76 -33.78
CA ASP A 261 17.98 5.37 -32.47
C ASP A 261 17.46 6.56 -31.68
N ASN A 262 18.16 7.71 -31.71
CA ASN A 262 17.67 8.92 -31.07
C ASN A 262 16.33 9.38 -31.65
N ILE A 263 16.13 9.27 -32.98
CA ILE A 263 14.84 9.56 -33.61
C ILE A 263 13.76 8.57 -33.14
N LEU A 264 14.05 7.28 -33.13
CA LEU A 264 13.11 6.25 -32.71
C LEU A 264 12.77 6.37 -31.21
N LEU A 265 13.73 6.68 -30.35
CA LEU A 265 13.53 6.95 -28.92
C LEU A 265 12.75 8.26 -28.68
N GLN A 266 12.89 9.24 -29.55
CA GLN A 266 12.06 10.45 -29.50
C GLN A 266 10.59 10.10 -29.81
N LEU A 267 10.34 9.25 -30.82
CA LEU A 267 9.00 8.75 -31.11
C LEU A 267 8.46 7.89 -29.96
N GLN A 268 9.28 7.02 -29.37
CA GLN A 268 8.95 6.26 -28.14
C GLN A 268 8.55 7.19 -26.98
N SER A 269 9.22 8.34 -26.86
CA SER A 269 8.89 9.33 -25.83
C SER A 269 7.52 9.97 -26.06
N VAL A 270 7.13 10.24 -27.31
CA VAL A 270 5.78 10.73 -27.66
C VAL A 270 4.71 9.73 -27.23
N LEU A 271 4.92 8.43 -27.51
CA LEU A 271 4.08 7.35 -27.01
C LEU A 271 3.99 7.38 -25.48
N SER A 272 5.13 7.45 -24.78
CA SER A 272 5.19 7.48 -23.32
C SER A 272 4.35 8.63 -22.74
N PHE A 273 4.48 9.85 -23.29
CA PHE A 273 3.66 10.99 -22.85
C PHE A 273 2.16 10.80 -23.15
N GLY A 274 1.83 10.15 -24.27
CA GLY A 274 0.45 9.80 -24.61
C GLY A 274 -0.17 8.83 -23.60
N THR A 275 0.52 7.73 -23.30
CA THR A 275 0.06 6.70 -22.34
C THR A 275 0.09 7.17 -20.89
N ASP A 276 1.03 8.05 -20.52
CA ASP A 276 1.09 8.69 -19.19
C ASP A 276 -0.19 9.49 -18.89
N GLY A 277 -0.91 9.95 -19.91
CA GLY A 277 -2.22 10.58 -19.73
C GLY A 277 -3.26 9.67 -19.05
N PHE A 278 -3.23 8.36 -19.33
CA PHE A 278 -4.05 7.36 -18.64
C PHE A 278 -3.44 6.94 -17.31
N SER A 279 -2.11 6.79 -17.23
CA SER A 279 -1.41 6.53 -15.97
C SER A 279 -1.77 7.57 -14.89
N ASN A 280 -1.79 8.86 -15.24
CA ASN A 280 -2.14 9.94 -14.30
C ASN A 280 -3.61 9.88 -13.85
N ALA A 281 -4.51 9.36 -14.70
CA ALA A 281 -5.91 9.17 -14.32
C ALA A 281 -6.07 7.93 -13.41
N ALA A 282 -5.42 6.83 -13.78
CA ALA A 282 -5.35 5.61 -12.99
C ALA A 282 -4.77 5.88 -11.60
N GLU A 283 -3.69 6.65 -11.51
CA GLU A 283 -3.04 7.05 -10.27
C GLU A 283 -4.02 7.70 -9.27
N ALA A 284 -4.82 8.67 -9.75
CA ALA A 284 -5.78 9.35 -8.90
C ALA A 284 -6.94 8.46 -8.48
N LEU A 285 -7.46 7.63 -9.39
CA LEU A 285 -8.59 6.73 -9.11
C LEU A 285 -8.18 5.56 -8.20
N VAL A 286 -7.01 4.98 -8.42
CA VAL A 286 -6.45 3.92 -7.55
C VAL A 286 -6.14 4.49 -6.17
N GLY A 287 -5.54 5.69 -6.09
CA GLY A 287 -5.28 6.34 -4.82
C GLY A 287 -6.55 6.66 -4.04
N GLU A 288 -7.58 7.19 -4.70
CA GLU A 288 -8.89 7.43 -4.08
C GLU A 288 -9.53 6.13 -3.59
N ALA A 289 -9.57 5.07 -4.41
CA ALA A 289 -10.15 3.79 -4.04
C ALA A 289 -9.42 3.14 -2.85
N ILE A 290 -8.09 3.26 -2.77
CA ILE A 290 -7.30 2.80 -1.62
C ILE A 290 -7.59 3.64 -0.38
N GLY A 291 -7.67 4.96 -0.52
CA GLY A 291 -8.03 5.87 0.57
C GLY A 291 -9.43 5.56 1.13
N ALA A 292 -10.38 5.30 0.24
CA ALA A 292 -11.77 4.97 0.53
C ALA A 292 -11.98 3.53 0.99
N ARG A 293 -10.96 2.67 0.89
CA ARG A 293 -11.04 1.22 1.18
C ARG A 293 -12.11 0.51 0.35
N ASP A 294 -12.18 0.86 -0.94
CA ASP A 294 -13.16 0.33 -1.87
C ASP A 294 -12.48 -0.54 -2.94
N LEU A 295 -12.46 -1.85 -2.70
CA LEU A 295 -11.91 -2.84 -3.64
C LEU A 295 -12.68 -2.86 -4.97
N ALA A 296 -13.99 -2.62 -4.97
CA ALA A 296 -14.79 -2.64 -6.19
C ALA A 296 -14.43 -1.45 -7.09
N SER A 297 -14.34 -0.25 -6.51
CA SER A 297 -13.86 0.94 -7.22
C SER A 297 -12.40 0.81 -7.66
N LEU A 298 -11.54 0.16 -6.87
CA LEU A 298 -10.16 -0.15 -7.28
C LEU A 298 -10.14 -1.03 -8.53
N ARG A 299 -10.86 -2.14 -8.53
CA ARG A 299 -10.91 -3.09 -9.66
C ARG A 299 -11.52 -2.45 -10.90
N LEU A 300 -12.55 -1.60 -10.73
CA LEU A 300 -13.13 -0.83 -11.82
C LEU A 300 -12.13 0.19 -12.41
N ALA A 301 -11.40 0.90 -11.55
CA ALA A 301 -10.37 1.84 -11.97
C ALA A 301 -9.26 1.12 -12.76
N VAL A 302 -8.79 -0.03 -12.26
CA VAL A 302 -7.78 -0.86 -12.92
C VAL A 302 -8.28 -1.36 -14.28
N SER A 303 -9.47 -1.95 -14.36
CA SER A 303 -9.99 -2.53 -15.61
C SER A 303 -10.26 -1.45 -16.67
N SER A 304 -10.89 -0.34 -16.29
CA SER A 304 -11.20 0.77 -17.19
C SER A 304 -9.92 1.42 -17.74
N SER A 305 -8.96 1.70 -16.86
CA SER A 305 -7.67 2.29 -17.26
C SER A 305 -6.89 1.37 -18.20
N THR A 306 -6.92 0.06 -17.93
CA THR A 306 -6.25 -0.95 -18.77
C THR A 306 -6.85 -0.99 -20.17
N ASN A 307 -8.17 -1.09 -20.29
CA ASN A 307 -8.85 -1.18 -21.59
C ASN A 307 -8.54 0.03 -22.49
N TRP A 308 -8.61 1.24 -21.92
CA TRP A 308 -8.32 2.45 -22.68
C TRP A 308 -6.83 2.62 -23.02
N ALA A 309 -5.93 2.22 -22.12
CA ALA A 309 -4.49 2.24 -22.38
C ALA A 309 -4.12 1.28 -23.52
N LEU A 310 -4.70 0.07 -23.53
CA LEU A 310 -4.50 -0.91 -24.61
C LEU A 310 -5.05 -0.40 -25.96
N LEU A 311 -6.24 0.20 -25.96
CA LEU A 311 -6.79 0.80 -27.18
C LEU A 311 -5.87 1.89 -27.75
N LEU A 312 -5.32 2.75 -26.89
CA LEU A 312 -4.37 3.78 -27.29
C LEU A 312 -3.06 3.17 -27.82
N ALA A 313 -2.54 2.12 -27.18
CA ALA A 313 -1.34 1.41 -27.61
C ALA A 313 -1.53 0.78 -29.01
N CYS A 314 -2.68 0.15 -29.26
CA CYS A 314 -3.05 -0.32 -30.60
C CYS A 314 -3.12 0.82 -31.62
N GLY A 315 -3.67 1.98 -31.21
CA GLY A 315 -3.71 3.19 -32.04
C GLY A 315 -2.31 3.70 -32.41
N PHE A 316 -1.39 3.83 -31.45
CA PHE A 316 0.00 4.21 -31.71
C PHE A 316 0.72 3.19 -32.60
N THR A 317 0.49 1.90 -32.39
CA THR A 317 1.03 0.83 -33.24
C THR A 317 0.60 1.03 -34.69
N ALA A 318 -0.70 1.23 -34.93
CA ALA A 318 -1.22 1.49 -36.27
C ALA A 318 -0.64 2.77 -36.89
N ILE A 319 -0.51 3.84 -36.10
CA ILE A 319 0.10 5.10 -36.53
C ILE A 319 1.56 4.90 -36.94
N TYR A 320 2.37 4.17 -36.17
CA TYR A 320 3.77 3.95 -36.51
C TYR A 320 3.96 3.01 -37.69
N VAL A 321 3.09 2.01 -37.87
CA VAL A 321 3.11 1.14 -39.05
C VAL A 321 2.82 1.94 -40.32
N VAL A 322 1.86 2.87 -40.29
CA VAL A 322 1.44 3.63 -41.49
C VAL A 322 2.31 4.87 -41.73
N LEU A 323 2.67 5.60 -40.67
CA LEU A 323 3.28 6.94 -40.75
C LEU A 323 4.71 7.00 -40.19
N GLY A 324 5.25 5.92 -39.62
CA GLY A 324 6.56 5.93 -38.96
C GLY A 324 7.69 6.45 -39.86
N ASN A 325 7.79 5.92 -41.08
CA ASN A 325 8.79 6.37 -42.05
C ASN A 325 8.58 7.84 -42.48
N SER A 326 7.34 8.29 -42.58
CA SER A 326 7.02 9.69 -42.87
C SER A 326 7.44 10.62 -41.74
N PHE A 327 7.29 10.20 -40.47
CA PHE A 327 7.79 10.96 -39.32
C PHE A 327 9.32 11.04 -39.32
N VAL A 328 10.02 9.93 -39.58
CA VAL A 328 11.49 9.95 -39.71
C VAL A 328 11.92 10.88 -40.85
N ALA A 329 11.25 10.82 -42.00
CA ALA A 329 11.54 11.69 -43.13
C ALA A 329 11.35 13.18 -42.81
N CYS A 330 10.40 13.51 -41.92
CA CYS A 330 10.19 14.88 -41.46
C CYS A 330 11.30 15.37 -40.51
N LEU A 331 12.02 14.47 -39.84
CA LEU A 331 13.02 14.81 -38.82
C LEU A 331 14.46 14.86 -39.34
N THR A 332 14.76 14.20 -40.46
CA THR A 332 16.11 14.19 -41.05
C THR A 332 16.06 14.00 -42.56
N ASP A 333 16.98 14.63 -43.28
CA ASP A 333 17.19 14.44 -44.73
C ASP A 333 18.30 13.42 -45.06
N SER A 334 19.03 12.93 -44.07
CA SER A 334 20.10 11.96 -44.29
C SER A 334 19.53 10.62 -44.77
N ALA A 335 19.90 10.22 -46.00
CA ALA A 335 19.48 8.94 -46.57
C ALA A 335 19.97 7.74 -45.77
N GLU A 336 21.18 7.83 -45.20
CA GLU A 336 21.77 6.78 -44.36
C GLU A 336 21.00 6.60 -43.05
N VAL A 337 20.68 7.70 -42.35
CA VAL A 337 19.89 7.66 -41.10
C VAL A 337 18.46 7.18 -41.36
N ARG A 338 17.84 7.59 -42.48
CA ARG A 338 16.51 7.10 -42.87
C ARG A 338 16.50 5.60 -43.14
N ALA A 339 17.53 5.08 -43.80
CA ALA A 339 17.66 3.64 -44.06
C ALA A 339 17.84 2.85 -42.76
N GLU A 340 18.70 3.32 -41.87
CA GLU A 340 18.96 2.69 -40.57
C GLU A 340 17.71 2.72 -39.66
N ALA A 341 17.04 3.88 -39.56
CA ALA A 341 15.78 4.00 -38.82
C ALA A 341 14.67 3.11 -39.42
N GLY A 342 14.61 2.96 -40.75
CA GLY A 342 13.69 2.06 -41.42
C GLY A 342 13.95 0.59 -41.10
N LEU A 343 15.21 0.20 -40.94
CA LEU A 343 15.62 -1.16 -40.56
C LEU A 343 15.14 -1.52 -39.14
N TYR A 344 15.22 -0.58 -38.18
CA TYR A 344 14.82 -0.83 -36.79
C TYR A 344 13.39 -0.39 -36.46
N MET A 345 12.68 0.25 -37.39
CA MET A 345 11.28 0.66 -37.25
C MET A 345 10.34 -0.46 -36.73
N PRO A 346 10.50 -1.74 -37.10
CA PRO A 346 9.66 -2.81 -36.55
C PRO A 346 9.70 -2.94 -35.02
N TRP A 347 10.82 -2.58 -34.38
CA TRP A 347 10.90 -2.50 -32.92
C TRP A 347 9.97 -1.42 -32.38
N LEU A 348 9.93 -0.25 -33.03
CA LEU A 348 9.02 0.84 -32.64
C LEU A 348 7.55 0.49 -32.89
N TRP A 349 7.22 -0.34 -33.90
CA TRP A 349 5.85 -0.79 -34.13
C TRP A 349 5.27 -1.54 -32.93
N ILE A 350 6.07 -2.42 -32.32
CA ILE A 350 5.61 -3.24 -31.20
C ILE A 350 5.76 -2.55 -29.84
N SER A 351 6.62 -1.53 -29.73
CA SER A 351 6.87 -0.81 -28.49
C SER A 351 5.60 -0.36 -27.75
N PRO A 352 4.55 0.21 -28.38
CA PRO A 352 3.32 0.57 -27.68
C PRO A 352 2.70 -0.58 -26.90
N LEU A 353 2.62 -1.76 -27.50
CA LEU A 353 1.99 -2.94 -26.89
C LEU A 353 2.83 -3.54 -25.76
N ILE A 354 4.15 -3.38 -25.83
CA ILE A 354 5.07 -3.86 -24.79
C ILE A 354 5.15 -2.88 -23.62
N SER A 355 5.26 -1.58 -23.91
CA SER A 355 5.53 -0.56 -22.90
C SER A 355 4.28 -0.07 -22.16
N VAL A 356 3.07 -0.24 -22.72
CA VAL A 356 1.81 0.17 -22.08
C VAL A 356 1.66 -0.38 -20.66
N TRP A 357 2.09 -1.62 -20.43
CA TRP A 357 1.97 -2.27 -19.13
C TRP A 357 2.83 -1.61 -18.05
N CYS A 358 4.08 -1.25 -18.35
CA CYS A 358 4.96 -0.65 -17.36
C CYS A 358 4.53 0.79 -17.03
N TYR A 359 4.00 1.54 -18.00
CA TYR A 359 3.45 2.88 -17.74
C TYR A 359 2.15 2.82 -16.92
N LEU A 360 1.26 1.88 -17.23
CA LEU A 360 0.00 1.73 -16.51
C LEU A 360 0.22 1.25 -15.07
N LEU A 361 1.07 0.22 -14.89
CA LEU A 361 1.45 -0.28 -13.57
C LEU A 361 2.15 0.79 -12.76
N ASP A 362 3.06 1.58 -13.35
CA ASP A 362 3.64 2.73 -12.66
C ASP A 362 2.54 3.66 -12.11
N GLY A 363 1.48 3.94 -12.87
CA GLY A 363 0.34 4.73 -12.38
C GLY A 363 -0.37 4.11 -11.18
N PHE A 364 -0.66 2.81 -11.22
CA PHE A 364 -1.30 2.10 -10.11
C PHE A 364 -0.44 2.14 -8.83
N PHE A 365 0.87 1.89 -8.96
CA PHE A 365 1.78 1.86 -7.81
C PHE A 365 2.03 3.25 -7.22
N VAL A 366 2.06 4.30 -8.06
CA VAL A 366 2.12 5.67 -7.54
C VAL A 366 0.83 6.01 -6.79
N GLY A 367 -0.34 5.64 -7.33
CA GLY A 367 -1.62 5.82 -6.65
C GLY A 367 -1.68 5.08 -5.32
N ALA A 368 -1.09 3.89 -5.26
CA ALA A 368 -0.95 3.07 -4.05
C ALA A 368 0.17 3.51 -3.10
N THR A 369 0.96 4.54 -3.46
CA THR A 369 2.12 5.04 -2.70
C THR A 369 3.19 3.98 -2.39
N LEU A 370 3.25 2.92 -3.19
CA LEU A 370 4.21 1.80 -3.12
C LEU A 370 5.50 2.12 -3.91
N ALA A 371 6.18 3.20 -3.53
CA ALA A 371 7.36 3.67 -4.25
C ALA A 371 8.56 2.72 -4.15
N ALA A 372 8.69 1.96 -3.06
CA ALA A 372 9.80 1.03 -2.85
C ALA A 372 9.77 -0.10 -3.88
N GLU A 373 8.59 -0.66 -4.11
CA GLU A 373 8.32 -1.67 -5.13
C GLU A 373 8.66 -1.16 -6.53
N MET A 374 8.31 0.10 -6.84
CA MET A 374 8.67 0.72 -8.12
C MET A 374 10.18 0.90 -8.29
N ARG A 375 10.89 1.29 -7.21
CA ARG A 375 12.35 1.41 -7.21
C ARG A 375 12.98 0.05 -7.46
N ASP A 376 12.56 -0.98 -6.73
CA ASP A 376 13.15 -2.31 -6.79
C ASP A 376 12.90 -2.97 -8.15
N SER A 377 11.68 -2.84 -8.68
CA SER A 377 11.35 -3.20 -10.06
C SER A 377 12.30 -2.54 -11.07
N MET A 378 12.55 -1.24 -10.93
CA MET A 378 13.41 -0.51 -11.85
C MET A 378 14.86 -0.96 -11.77
N LEU A 379 15.39 -1.21 -10.57
CA LEU A 379 16.76 -1.68 -10.35
C LEU A 379 16.98 -3.08 -10.96
N VAL A 380 16.05 -4.01 -10.68
CA VAL A 380 16.08 -5.37 -11.26
C VAL A 380 16.00 -5.31 -12.77
N SER A 381 15.09 -4.51 -13.31
CA SER A 381 14.93 -4.36 -14.76
C SER A 381 16.15 -3.72 -15.41
N GLY A 382 16.78 -2.74 -14.75
CA GLY A 382 18.03 -2.13 -15.22
C GLY A 382 19.21 -3.12 -15.24
N ALA A 383 19.28 -4.04 -14.28
CA ALA A 383 20.25 -5.14 -14.32
C ALA A 383 19.96 -6.10 -15.49
N ILE A 384 18.70 -6.43 -15.73
CA ILE A 384 18.27 -7.25 -16.88
C ILE A 384 18.65 -6.55 -18.19
N PHE A 385 18.46 -5.24 -18.30
CA PHE A 385 18.93 -4.46 -19.46
C PHE A 385 20.43 -4.65 -19.68
N GLY A 386 21.25 -4.48 -18.63
CA GLY A 386 22.70 -4.61 -18.74
C GLY A 386 23.15 -6.01 -19.17
N VAL A 387 22.56 -7.06 -18.58
CA VAL A 387 22.83 -8.45 -18.95
C VAL A 387 22.40 -8.74 -20.39
N ALA A 388 21.19 -8.31 -20.76
CA ALA A 388 20.67 -8.49 -22.11
C ALA A 388 21.51 -7.74 -23.15
N ALA A 389 21.93 -6.50 -22.84
CA ALA A 389 22.75 -5.68 -23.74
C ALA A 389 24.11 -6.34 -24.00
N VAL A 390 24.74 -6.93 -22.98
CA VAL A 390 25.98 -7.68 -23.14
C VAL A 390 25.76 -8.97 -23.91
N ALA A 391 24.74 -9.77 -23.54
CA ALA A 391 24.47 -11.07 -24.14
C ALA A 391 24.05 -10.99 -25.61
N SER A 392 23.35 -9.91 -25.99
CA SER A 392 22.85 -9.69 -27.34
C SER A 392 23.78 -8.84 -28.23
N ARG A 393 24.99 -8.48 -27.76
CA ARG A 393 26.02 -7.76 -28.56
C ARG A 393 26.23 -8.32 -29.98
N PRO A 394 26.26 -9.65 -30.22
CA PRO A 394 26.44 -10.18 -31.56
C PRO A 394 25.33 -9.81 -32.56
N LEU A 395 24.15 -9.40 -32.08
CA LEU A 395 23.02 -8.99 -32.90
C LEU A 395 23.08 -7.50 -33.32
N GLY A 396 24.16 -6.79 -32.96
CA GLY A 396 24.29 -5.36 -33.22
C GLY A 396 23.13 -4.58 -32.61
N ASN A 397 22.58 -3.62 -33.35
CA ASN A 397 21.53 -2.75 -32.82
C ASN A 397 20.18 -3.48 -32.57
N HIS A 398 19.91 -4.61 -33.25
CA HIS A 398 18.76 -5.45 -32.91
C HIS A 398 18.87 -5.99 -31.47
N GLY A 399 20.09 -6.31 -31.01
CA GLY A 399 20.33 -6.71 -29.62
C GLY A 399 20.06 -5.58 -28.64
N LEU A 400 20.43 -4.35 -28.99
CA LEU A 400 20.19 -3.17 -28.15
C LEU A 400 18.69 -2.87 -27.99
N TRP A 401 17.92 -2.90 -29.08
CA TRP A 401 16.46 -2.76 -29.04
C TRP A 401 15.77 -3.93 -28.31
N LEU A 402 16.24 -5.16 -28.48
CA LEU A 402 15.77 -6.32 -27.71
C LEU A 402 15.99 -6.10 -26.21
N SER A 403 17.16 -5.60 -25.81
CA SER A 403 17.51 -5.33 -24.42
C SER A 403 16.60 -4.26 -23.79
N HIS A 404 16.28 -3.20 -24.56
CA HIS A 404 15.30 -2.18 -24.14
C HIS A 404 13.89 -2.77 -23.98
N HIS A 405 13.45 -3.65 -24.86
CA HIS A 405 12.15 -4.29 -24.73
C HIS A 405 12.10 -5.27 -23.54
N LEU A 406 13.16 -6.03 -23.30
CA LEU A 406 13.30 -6.86 -22.11
C LEU A 406 13.28 -6.03 -20.82
N PHE A 407 13.87 -4.84 -20.84
CA PHE A 407 13.73 -3.87 -19.75
C PHE A 407 12.27 -3.44 -19.53
N MET A 408 11.52 -3.13 -20.60
CA MET A 408 10.11 -2.75 -20.47
C MET A 408 9.24 -3.91 -19.97
N VAL A 409 9.44 -5.12 -20.49
CA VAL A 409 8.72 -6.34 -20.08
C VAL A 409 9.04 -6.68 -18.63
N SER A 410 10.31 -6.70 -18.24
CA SER A 410 10.71 -7.03 -16.86
C SER A 410 10.16 -6.03 -15.84
N ARG A 411 10.05 -4.74 -16.18
CA ARG A 411 9.36 -3.76 -15.33
C ARG A 411 7.89 -4.12 -15.12
N ALA A 412 7.18 -4.44 -16.20
CA ALA A 412 5.79 -4.85 -16.10
C ALA A 412 5.61 -6.13 -15.29
N VAL A 413 6.42 -7.16 -15.55
CA VAL A 413 6.35 -8.45 -14.86
C VAL A 413 6.66 -8.31 -13.37
N THR A 414 7.73 -7.60 -13.01
CA THR A 414 8.12 -7.43 -11.61
C THR A 414 7.07 -6.66 -10.82
N LEU A 415 6.46 -5.61 -11.37
CA LEU A 415 5.34 -4.91 -10.73
C LEU A 415 4.06 -5.75 -10.68
N TRP A 416 3.78 -6.54 -11.71
CA TRP A 416 2.62 -7.43 -11.72
C TRP A 416 2.69 -8.48 -10.60
N ILE A 417 3.88 -9.03 -10.34
CA ILE A 417 4.10 -10.00 -9.24
C ILE A 417 3.72 -9.39 -7.88
N VAL A 418 4.01 -8.12 -7.65
CA VAL A 418 3.70 -7.44 -6.37
C VAL A 418 2.33 -6.73 -6.38
N PHE A 419 1.60 -6.73 -7.50
CA PHE A 419 0.28 -6.11 -7.64
C PHE A 419 -0.75 -6.53 -6.59
N PRO A 420 -0.80 -7.80 -6.11
CA PRO A 420 -1.74 -8.20 -5.04
C PRO A 420 -1.60 -7.41 -3.73
N ARG A 421 -0.49 -6.69 -3.52
CA ARG A 421 -0.35 -5.76 -2.38
C ARG A 421 -1.28 -4.54 -2.52
N ILE A 422 -1.52 -4.06 -3.74
CA ILE A 422 -2.44 -2.94 -4.01
C ILE A 422 -3.86 -3.33 -3.62
N GLU A 423 -4.32 -4.52 -4.02
CA GLU A 423 -5.65 -5.02 -3.65
C GLU A 423 -5.78 -5.17 -2.13
N ARG A 424 -4.74 -5.69 -1.46
CA ARG A 424 -4.71 -5.76 0.02
C ARG A 424 -4.83 -4.39 0.67
N LEU A 425 -4.25 -3.34 0.11
CA LEU A 425 -4.42 -1.98 0.64
C LEU A 425 -5.85 -1.46 0.50
N ALA A 426 -6.60 -1.86 -0.52
CA ALA A 426 -8.01 -1.49 -0.65
C ALA A 426 -8.94 -2.32 0.25
N VAL A 427 -8.51 -3.48 0.74
CA VAL A 427 -9.31 -4.38 1.61
C VAL A 427 -8.99 -4.21 3.10
N ARG A 428 -7.76 -3.83 3.45
CA ARG A 428 -7.29 -3.86 4.85
C ARG A 428 -8.20 -3.03 5.77
N HIS A 429 -8.94 -3.72 6.63
CA HIS A 429 -9.40 -3.17 7.90
C HIS A 429 -8.18 -2.75 8.74
N LYS A 430 -8.40 -1.75 9.59
CA LYS A 430 -7.37 -0.99 10.30
C LYS A 430 -6.73 -1.78 11.46
N ASP A 431 -6.40 -3.06 11.25
CA ASP A 431 -5.62 -3.85 12.19
C ASP A 431 -4.18 -3.95 11.68
N GLY A 432 -3.29 -3.15 12.28
CA GLY A 432 -1.84 -3.33 12.15
C GLY A 432 -1.05 -2.29 11.35
N GLN A 433 -1.33 -0.99 11.48
CA GLN A 433 -0.31 0.06 11.32
C GLN A 433 -0.49 1.18 12.36
N GLU A 434 0.62 1.41 13.09
CA GLU A 434 0.90 2.33 14.21
C GLU A 434 0.20 3.71 14.19
N PRO A 435 -0.26 4.22 15.36
CA PRO A 435 -0.67 5.61 15.51
C PRO A 435 0.58 6.49 15.72
N LEU A 436 0.92 7.32 14.73
CA LEU A 436 1.80 8.46 14.98
C LEU A 436 1.01 9.58 15.63
N LEU A 437 1.37 9.83 16.89
CA LEU A 437 0.96 10.94 17.73
C LEU A 437 1.20 12.26 17.01
N ASP A 438 0.19 13.12 16.94
CA ASP A 438 0.46 14.54 17.09
C ASP A 438 -0.66 15.26 17.82
N SER A 439 -0.20 16.11 18.71
CA SER A 439 -0.91 16.92 19.68
C SER A 439 -0.91 18.36 19.18
N THR A 440 -2.08 18.93 18.89
CA THR A 440 -2.55 20.17 19.53
C THR A 440 -4.01 20.47 19.18
N GLN A 441 -4.75 20.90 20.20
CA GLN A 441 -6.10 21.44 20.09
C GLN A 441 -6.04 22.95 19.74
N GLY A 442 -6.97 23.41 18.89
CA GLY A 442 -7.18 24.82 18.57
C GLY A 442 -8.51 25.08 17.83
N GLU A 443 -9.61 25.05 18.59
CA GLU A 443 -10.97 25.60 18.43
C GLU A 443 -11.58 26.06 17.07
N LYS A 444 -12.59 25.27 16.64
CA LYS A 444 -14.00 25.60 16.25
C LYS A 444 -14.35 26.75 15.27
N LYS A 445 -15.05 26.38 14.16
CA LYS A 445 -16.45 26.81 13.89
C LYS A 445 -17.24 25.92 12.88
N LYS A 446 -18.27 25.27 13.44
CA LYS A 446 -19.43 24.46 12.99
C LYS A 446 -20.08 24.74 11.60
N SER A 447 -20.34 23.69 10.80
CA SER A 447 -21.63 22.93 10.66
C SER A 447 -21.54 21.86 9.52
N PRO A 448 -22.44 20.85 9.39
CA PRO A 448 -23.16 20.05 10.38
C PRO A 448 -22.93 18.53 10.12
N ASP A 449 -21.93 17.93 10.75
CA ASP A 449 -21.83 16.47 11.02
C ASP A 449 -21.21 16.22 12.41
N ALA A 450 -21.40 17.19 13.30
CA ALA A 450 -20.90 17.15 14.66
C ALA A 450 -21.85 16.35 15.54
N ASN A 451 -21.51 15.10 15.87
CA ASN A 451 -21.87 14.49 17.16
C ASN A 451 -21.21 13.14 17.52
N LEU A 452 -20.08 12.75 16.92
CA LEU A 452 -19.25 11.69 17.50
C LEU A 452 -18.07 12.30 18.28
N PRO A 453 -17.97 12.10 19.61
CA PRO A 453 -16.83 12.55 20.41
C PRO A 453 -15.51 12.01 19.84
N LYS A 454 -14.48 12.86 19.74
CA LYS A 454 -13.10 12.38 19.61
C LYS A 454 -12.77 11.59 20.88
N ALA A 455 -12.50 10.29 20.76
CA ALA A 455 -12.13 9.46 21.90
C ALA A 455 -10.88 10.04 22.57
N ASN A 456 -10.99 10.35 23.86
CA ASN A 456 -9.89 10.80 24.72
C ASN A 456 -8.89 9.67 25.06
N GLY A 457 -9.14 8.45 24.56
CA GLY A 457 -8.39 7.25 24.95
C GLY A 457 -8.65 6.85 26.41
N SER A 458 -9.85 7.14 26.93
CA SER A 458 -10.30 6.57 28.20
C SER A 458 -10.75 5.12 28.03
N VAL A 459 -10.52 4.28 29.04
CA VAL A 459 -10.95 2.88 29.06
C VAL A 459 -11.99 2.70 30.15
N VAL A 460 -13.10 2.06 29.76
CA VAL A 460 -14.15 1.60 30.67
C VAL A 460 -14.07 0.08 30.71
N THR A 461 -14.07 -0.49 31.92
CA THR A 461 -13.97 -1.94 32.15
C THR A 461 -15.23 -2.43 32.86
N TRP A 462 -15.66 -3.66 32.54
CA TRP A 462 -16.77 -4.36 33.19
C TRP A 462 -16.60 -5.88 32.95
N GLY A 463 -17.41 -6.70 33.62
CA GLY A 463 -17.31 -8.16 33.60
C GLY A 463 -16.79 -8.73 34.91
N ASP A 464 -16.17 -9.92 34.88
CA ASP A 464 -15.62 -10.54 36.09
C ASP A 464 -14.45 -9.72 36.67
N ALA A 465 -14.59 -9.34 37.94
CA ALA A 465 -13.60 -8.52 38.64
C ALA A 465 -12.21 -9.17 38.73
N GLN A 466 -12.12 -10.50 38.81
CA GLN A 466 -10.85 -11.22 38.89
C GLN A 466 -10.09 -11.24 37.57
N PHE A 467 -10.81 -11.20 36.45
CA PHE A 467 -10.28 -11.36 35.09
C PHE A 467 -10.22 -10.04 34.32
N GLY A 468 -10.18 -8.91 35.03
CA GLY A 468 -9.96 -7.58 34.43
C GLY A 468 -11.20 -6.71 34.26
N GLY A 469 -12.38 -7.17 34.68
CA GLY A 469 -13.59 -6.36 34.75
C GLY A 469 -13.53 -5.25 35.82
N ASP A 470 -12.61 -5.36 36.80
CA ASP A 470 -12.29 -4.30 37.75
C ASP A 470 -10.89 -3.72 37.46
N SER A 471 -10.85 -2.47 36.99
CA SER A 471 -9.61 -1.71 36.79
C SER A 471 -9.44 -0.58 37.81
N SER A 472 -10.14 -0.60 38.95
CA SER A 472 -10.14 0.46 39.96
C SER A 472 -8.75 0.80 40.49
N THR A 473 -7.87 -0.20 40.59
CA THR A 473 -6.47 -0.06 41.03
C THR A 473 -5.61 0.77 40.08
N VAL A 474 -5.95 0.80 38.79
CA VAL A 474 -5.23 1.53 37.73
C VAL A 474 -6.08 2.59 37.04
N ALA A 475 -7.32 2.83 37.51
CA ALA A 475 -8.27 3.76 36.90
C ALA A 475 -7.68 5.16 36.61
N PRO A 476 -6.87 5.78 37.49
CA PRO A 476 -6.25 7.08 37.19
C PRO A 476 -5.31 7.07 35.97
N LEU A 477 -4.79 5.90 35.58
CA LEU A 477 -3.90 5.72 34.44
C LEU A 477 -4.67 5.44 33.13
N LEU A 478 -5.94 5.09 33.23
CA LEU A 478 -6.83 4.72 32.12
C LEU A 478 -7.83 5.83 31.73
N THR A 479 -7.72 7.03 32.31
CA THR A 479 -8.62 8.15 32.05
C THR A 479 -8.39 8.83 30.69
N GLU A 480 -7.20 8.70 30.12
CA GLU A 480 -6.85 9.25 28.81
C GLU A 480 -5.58 8.62 28.22
N GLY A 481 -5.45 8.77 26.91
CA GLY A 481 -4.22 8.47 26.17
C GLY A 481 -3.94 6.99 25.99
N VAL A 482 -4.88 6.08 26.25
CA VAL A 482 -4.78 4.69 25.78
C VAL A 482 -5.03 4.65 24.27
N ILE A 483 -4.16 3.96 23.54
CA ILE A 483 -4.27 3.80 22.09
C ILE A 483 -4.72 2.40 21.68
N GLN A 484 -4.45 1.39 22.50
CA GLN A 484 -4.82 0.00 22.24
C GLN A 484 -4.83 -0.81 23.54
N VAL A 485 -5.77 -1.73 23.66
CA VAL A 485 -5.88 -2.70 24.75
C VAL A 485 -5.69 -4.10 24.18
N PHE A 486 -4.94 -4.92 24.91
CA PHE A 486 -4.68 -6.33 24.60
C PHE A 486 -5.15 -7.16 25.78
N GLY A 487 -5.83 -8.27 25.51
CA GLY A 487 -6.25 -9.24 26.52
C GLY A 487 -5.55 -10.57 26.33
N ASN A 488 -5.45 -11.33 27.43
CA ASN A 488 -5.32 -12.78 27.40
C ASN A 488 -6.48 -13.40 28.19
N ALA A 489 -6.40 -14.69 28.58
CA ALA A 489 -7.48 -15.33 29.32
C ALA A 489 -7.72 -14.71 30.72
N GLY A 490 -6.74 -13.99 31.26
CA GLY A 490 -6.65 -13.57 32.66
C GLY A 490 -6.63 -12.08 32.96
N ALA A 491 -6.09 -11.31 32.03
CA ALA A 491 -5.57 -9.99 32.28
C ALA A 491 -5.54 -9.14 31.01
N PHE A 492 -5.34 -7.84 31.22
CA PHE A 492 -5.25 -6.86 30.15
C PHE A 492 -3.98 -6.03 30.26
N ALA A 493 -3.49 -5.60 29.10
CA ALA A 493 -2.41 -4.65 28.95
C ALA A 493 -2.84 -3.54 27.97
N ALA A 494 -2.76 -2.29 28.39
CA ALA A 494 -3.05 -1.12 27.58
C ALA A 494 -1.76 -0.38 27.21
N ILE A 495 -1.53 -0.17 25.91
CA ILE A 495 -0.47 0.73 25.43
C ILE A 495 -1.02 2.16 25.45
N LYS A 496 -0.27 3.06 26.05
CA LYS A 496 -0.54 4.50 26.03
C LYS A 496 0.18 5.18 24.88
N ALA A 497 -0.32 6.35 24.51
CA ALA A 497 0.22 7.26 23.52
C ALA A 497 1.73 7.50 23.66
N ASN A 498 2.26 7.63 24.88
CA ASN A 498 3.69 7.80 25.13
C ASN A 498 4.51 6.49 25.02
N GLY A 499 3.89 5.37 24.63
CA GLY A 499 4.50 4.04 24.58
C GLY A 499 4.66 3.38 25.95
N SER A 500 4.02 3.88 27.02
CA SER A 500 3.99 3.19 28.31
C SER A 500 2.90 2.12 28.35
N VAL A 501 3.06 1.08 29.17
CA VAL A 501 2.05 0.02 29.33
C VAL A 501 1.42 0.08 30.73
N VAL A 502 0.10 -0.08 30.78
CA VAL A 502 -0.68 -0.23 32.02
C VAL A 502 -1.32 -1.61 32.02
N THR A 503 -1.15 -2.40 33.08
CA THR A 503 -1.72 -3.75 33.18
C THR A 503 -2.72 -3.85 34.33
N TRP A 504 -3.72 -4.71 34.20
CA TRP A 504 -4.67 -5.05 35.26
C TRP A 504 -5.32 -6.42 35.02
N GLY A 505 -6.11 -6.90 35.97
CA GLY A 505 -6.69 -8.25 35.97
C GLY A 505 -5.92 -9.22 36.87
N LYS A 506 -5.96 -10.51 36.55
CA LYS A 506 -5.38 -11.55 37.40
C LYS A 506 -3.87 -11.43 37.45
N ALA A 507 -3.33 -11.19 38.65
CA ALA A 507 -1.91 -10.90 38.85
C ALA A 507 -0.98 -12.00 38.30
N SER A 508 -1.34 -13.28 38.50
CA SER A 508 -0.55 -14.43 38.02
C SER A 508 -0.56 -14.60 36.50
N GLU A 509 -1.47 -13.92 35.79
CA GLU A 509 -1.69 -14.07 34.34
C GLU A 509 -1.28 -12.79 33.58
N GLY A 510 -0.46 -11.94 34.21
CA GLY A 510 0.07 -10.73 33.60
C GLY A 510 -0.59 -9.42 34.02
N GLY A 511 -1.57 -9.47 34.94
CA GLY A 511 -2.19 -8.27 35.51
C GLY A 511 -1.22 -7.45 36.37
N ASP A 512 -0.20 -8.08 36.95
CA ASP A 512 0.90 -7.41 37.67
C ASP A 512 2.18 -7.39 36.84
N SER A 513 2.56 -6.20 36.35
CA SER A 513 3.81 -5.97 35.62
C SER A 513 4.88 -5.28 36.48
N SER A 514 4.73 -5.22 37.81
CA SER A 514 5.61 -4.45 38.70
C SER A 514 7.09 -4.84 38.60
N ALA A 515 7.39 -6.12 38.38
CA ALA A 515 8.75 -6.64 38.21
C ALA A 515 9.47 -6.06 36.98
N VAL A 516 8.72 -5.66 35.94
CA VAL A 516 9.27 -5.10 34.68
C VAL A 516 8.82 -3.66 34.43
N ALA A 517 8.14 -3.02 35.38
CA ALA A 517 7.60 -1.68 35.24
C ALA A 517 8.63 -0.63 34.73
N PRO A 518 9.91 -0.63 35.17
CA PRO A 518 10.91 0.31 34.64
C PRO A 518 11.18 0.16 33.14
N LEU A 519 10.87 -1.00 32.54
CA LEU A 519 11.07 -1.30 31.12
C LEU A 519 9.84 -0.95 30.28
N LEU A 520 8.68 -0.76 30.92
CA LEU A 520 7.38 -0.50 30.30
C LEU A 520 6.94 0.97 30.40
N THR A 521 7.84 1.89 30.78
CA THR A 521 7.54 3.32 30.93
C THR A 521 7.42 4.07 29.60
N GLU A 522 8.05 3.57 28.53
CA GLU A 522 8.03 4.18 27.21
C GLU A 522 8.52 3.20 26.11
N GLY A 523 8.20 3.57 24.87
CA GLY A 523 8.76 2.94 23.67
C GLY A 523 8.20 1.56 23.34
N VAL A 524 7.14 1.08 24.02
CA VAL A 524 6.40 -0.11 23.61
C VAL A 524 5.52 0.24 22.41
N ILE A 525 5.55 -0.60 21.36
CA ILE A 525 4.80 -0.40 20.12
C ILE A 525 3.78 -1.51 19.85
N GLN A 526 3.99 -2.69 20.43
CA GLN A 526 3.10 -3.84 20.28
C GLN A 526 3.15 -4.71 21.53
N VAL A 527 2.02 -5.30 21.90
CA VAL A 527 1.92 -6.35 22.92
C VAL A 527 1.25 -7.57 22.29
N CYS A 528 1.67 -8.76 22.70
CA CYS A 528 1.06 -10.03 22.35
C CYS A 528 0.93 -10.88 23.61
N GLY A 529 -0.17 -11.60 23.74
CA GLY A 529 -0.42 -12.52 24.85
C GLY A 529 -0.25 -13.97 24.42
N THR A 530 0.18 -14.80 25.35
CA THR A 530 -0.25 -16.20 25.46
C THR A 530 -1.52 -16.23 26.34
N ASP A 531 -2.03 -17.39 26.76
CA ASP A 531 -3.21 -17.44 27.65
C ASP A 531 -2.98 -16.71 28.97
N THR A 532 -1.75 -16.72 29.49
CA THR A 532 -1.44 -16.26 30.86
C THR A 532 -0.17 -15.41 30.96
N ALA A 533 0.46 -15.04 29.83
CA ALA A 533 1.62 -14.17 29.81
C ALA A 533 1.55 -13.14 28.68
N PHE A 534 2.43 -12.13 28.76
CA PHE A 534 2.55 -11.09 27.74
C PHE A 534 4.00 -10.89 27.32
N ALA A 535 4.17 -10.51 26.06
CA ALA A 535 5.42 -10.04 25.47
C ALA A 535 5.18 -8.71 24.74
N ALA A 536 5.97 -7.69 25.09
CA ALA A 536 5.94 -6.36 24.49
C ALA A 536 7.16 -6.13 23.59
N ILE A 537 6.94 -5.75 22.34
CA ILE A 537 8.00 -5.26 21.44
C ILE A 537 8.17 -3.76 21.66
N LYS A 538 9.43 -3.34 21.83
CA LYS A 538 9.82 -1.93 21.91
C LYS A 538 10.29 -1.41 20.55
N ALA A 539 10.21 -0.10 20.33
CA ALA A 539 10.62 0.59 19.10
C ALA A 539 12.11 0.40 18.75
N ASN A 540 12.96 0.07 19.72
CA ASN A 540 14.37 -0.28 19.51
C ASN A 540 14.56 -1.75 19.07
N GLY A 541 13.47 -2.51 18.89
CA GLY A 541 13.48 -3.92 18.53
C GLY A 541 13.79 -4.88 19.68
N SER A 542 13.73 -4.43 20.94
CA SER A 542 13.84 -5.30 22.12
C SER A 542 12.49 -5.85 22.58
N VAL A 543 12.49 -6.95 23.35
CA VAL A 543 11.28 -7.56 23.91
C VAL A 543 11.32 -7.54 25.44
N VAL A 544 10.18 -7.24 26.06
CA VAL A 544 9.95 -7.32 27.51
C VAL A 544 8.81 -8.29 27.77
N THR A 545 9.00 -9.27 28.66
CA THR A 545 7.98 -10.27 28.99
C THR A 545 7.56 -10.20 30.46
N TRP A 546 6.32 -10.58 30.76
CA TRP A 546 5.80 -10.72 32.13
C TRP A 546 4.56 -11.64 32.15
N GLY A 547 4.09 -12.01 33.35
CA GLY A 547 2.99 -12.95 33.56
C GLY A 547 3.47 -14.30 34.06
N ASN A 548 2.74 -15.39 33.77
CA ASN A 548 3.12 -16.72 34.22
C ASN A 548 4.48 -17.13 33.64
N ALA A 549 5.44 -17.45 34.52
CA ALA A 549 6.79 -17.80 34.13
C ALA A 549 6.88 -19.04 33.23
N GLN A 550 6.01 -20.05 33.42
CA GLN A 550 6.02 -21.27 32.60
C GLN A 550 5.45 -21.04 31.20
N ASP A 551 4.53 -20.08 31.08
CA ASP A 551 3.75 -19.85 29.86
C ASP A 551 4.33 -18.69 29.03
N GLY A 552 5.63 -18.39 29.22
CA GLY A 552 6.38 -17.39 28.45
C GLY A 552 6.65 -16.06 29.16
N GLY A 553 6.18 -15.89 30.41
CA GLY A 553 6.45 -14.68 31.21
C GLY A 553 7.92 -14.51 31.59
N ASP A 554 8.66 -15.61 31.73
CA ASP A 554 10.12 -15.62 31.95
C ASP A 554 10.88 -15.91 30.65
N SER A 555 11.51 -14.87 30.08
CA SER A 555 12.37 -14.99 28.89
C SER A 555 13.87 -14.98 29.23
N SER A 556 14.25 -15.16 30.50
CA SER A 556 15.65 -15.00 30.96
C SER A 556 16.65 -15.91 30.25
N ALA A 557 16.23 -17.13 29.89
CA ALA A 557 17.03 -18.10 29.15
C ALA A 557 17.44 -17.61 27.74
N VAL A 558 16.63 -16.74 27.13
CA VAL A 558 16.85 -16.20 25.78
C VAL A 558 17.07 -14.68 25.77
N ALA A 559 17.16 -14.03 26.94
CA ALA A 559 17.25 -12.58 27.06
C ALA A 559 18.35 -11.93 26.20
N PRO A 560 19.58 -12.50 26.06
CA PRO A 560 20.60 -11.93 25.18
C PRO A 560 20.21 -11.89 23.69
N LEU A 561 19.23 -12.71 23.29
CA LEU A 561 18.71 -12.76 21.92
C LEU A 561 17.52 -11.82 21.73
N LEU A 562 16.97 -11.24 22.79
CA LEU A 562 15.77 -10.39 22.76
C LEU A 562 16.08 -8.89 22.89
N THR A 563 17.34 -8.49 22.76
CA THR A 563 17.78 -7.11 23.02
C THR A 563 17.59 -6.15 21.84
N GLU A 564 17.52 -6.65 20.61
CA GLU A 564 17.36 -5.83 19.41
C GLU A 564 16.94 -6.64 18.17
N GLY A 565 16.39 -5.93 17.18
CA GLY A 565 16.11 -6.48 15.85
C GLY A 565 14.87 -7.36 15.76
N ILE A 566 14.02 -7.45 16.80
CA ILE A 566 12.72 -8.14 16.73
C ILE A 566 11.73 -7.26 15.95
N VAL A 567 11.02 -7.87 15.01
CA VAL A 567 10.02 -7.20 14.16
C VAL A 567 8.61 -7.75 14.32
N GLN A 568 8.48 -8.98 14.86
CA GLN A 568 7.19 -9.63 15.08
C GLN A 568 7.30 -10.57 16.29
N VAL A 569 6.20 -10.68 17.04
CA VAL A 569 5.98 -11.65 18.11
C VAL A 569 4.68 -12.40 17.83
N SER A 570 4.67 -13.69 18.11
CA SER A 570 3.53 -14.60 18.01
C SER A 570 3.46 -15.44 19.29
N GLY A 571 2.27 -15.55 19.88
CA GLY A 571 2.00 -16.40 21.04
C GLY A 571 1.10 -17.57 20.65
N ALA A 572 1.48 -18.77 21.08
CA ALA A 572 0.60 -19.93 21.25
C ALA A 572 0.03 -19.91 22.68
N ASP A 573 -0.69 -20.94 23.15
CA ASP A 573 -1.32 -20.91 24.48
C ASP A 573 -0.33 -20.64 25.61
N ASN A 574 0.87 -21.24 25.53
CA ASN A 574 1.88 -21.20 26.62
C ASN A 574 3.31 -20.93 26.12
N ALA A 575 3.49 -20.50 24.88
CA ALA A 575 4.81 -20.26 24.29
C ALA A 575 4.82 -19.08 23.33
N PHE A 576 5.99 -18.47 23.18
CA PHE A 576 6.21 -17.38 22.24
C PHE A 576 7.26 -17.74 21.18
N ALA A 577 7.08 -17.17 20.01
CA ALA A 577 8.08 -17.12 18.95
C ALA A 577 8.22 -15.67 18.44
N VAL A 578 9.45 -15.21 18.23
CA VAL A 578 9.73 -13.90 17.61
C VAL A 578 10.50 -14.05 16.31
N ILE A 579 10.20 -13.18 15.36
CA ILE A 579 10.95 -13.05 14.11
C ILE A 579 11.85 -11.82 14.23
N LYS A 580 13.13 -12.00 13.90
CA LYS A 580 14.10 -10.92 13.78
C LYS A 580 14.13 -10.36 12.36
N ALA A 581 14.63 -9.13 12.20
CA ALA A 581 14.76 -8.44 10.91
C ALA A 581 15.63 -9.20 9.88
N ASN A 582 16.53 -10.06 10.33
CA ASN A 582 17.32 -10.96 9.48
C ASN A 582 16.59 -12.27 9.09
N GLY A 583 15.34 -12.43 9.53
CA GLY A 583 14.53 -13.63 9.31
C GLY A 583 14.89 -14.82 10.20
N SER A 584 15.64 -14.62 11.28
CA SER A 584 15.87 -15.66 12.30
C SER A 584 14.73 -15.70 13.33
N VAL A 585 14.48 -16.88 13.92
CA VAL A 585 13.43 -17.08 14.94
C VAL A 585 14.05 -17.41 16.30
N VAL A 586 13.46 -16.86 17.36
CA VAL A 586 13.78 -17.19 18.76
C VAL A 586 12.49 -17.58 19.47
N THR A 587 12.52 -18.65 20.26
CA THR A 587 11.36 -19.19 20.98
C THR A 587 11.63 -19.29 22.48
N TRP A 588 10.58 -19.20 23.31
CA TRP A 588 10.63 -19.47 24.75
C TRP A 588 9.22 -19.77 25.30
N GLY A 589 9.13 -20.24 26.55
CA GLY A 589 7.89 -20.69 27.19
C GLY A 589 7.86 -22.21 27.39
N ASP A 590 6.68 -22.82 27.53
CA ASP A 590 6.54 -24.26 27.74
C ASP A 590 7.04 -25.02 26.49
N ALA A 591 8.00 -25.92 26.69
CA ALA A 591 8.60 -26.70 25.61
C ALA A 591 7.57 -27.55 24.85
N ARG A 592 6.52 -28.04 25.53
CA ARG A 592 5.44 -28.84 24.92
C ARG A 592 4.58 -28.00 23.98
N TYR A 593 4.55 -26.68 24.15
CA TYR A 593 3.76 -25.76 23.34
C TYR A 593 4.62 -25.07 22.27
N GLY A 594 5.87 -25.52 22.05
CA GLY A 594 6.79 -24.94 21.08
C GLY A 594 7.73 -23.86 21.62
N GLY A 595 7.85 -23.74 22.95
CA GLY A 595 8.87 -22.89 23.58
C GLY A 595 10.30 -23.32 23.27
N ASP A 596 10.53 -24.60 22.95
CA ASP A 596 11.81 -25.15 22.51
C ASP A 596 11.80 -25.49 21.01
N SER A 597 12.57 -24.73 20.22
CA SER A 597 12.77 -24.95 18.79
C SER A 597 14.15 -25.55 18.45
N SER A 598 14.90 -26.03 19.45
CA SER A 598 16.28 -26.51 19.29
C SER A 598 16.44 -27.62 18.24
N ALA A 599 15.44 -28.49 18.10
CA ALA A 599 15.42 -29.57 17.11
C ALA A 599 15.44 -29.05 15.65
N VAL A 600 14.91 -27.85 15.40
CA VAL A 600 14.82 -27.23 14.07
C VAL A 600 15.61 -25.93 13.95
N ALA A 601 16.39 -25.57 14.98
CA ALA A 601 17.15 -24.32 15.03
C ALA A 601 18.00 -24.03 13.78
N PRO A 602 18.69 -25.00 13.15
CA PRO A 602 19.43 -24.75 11.89
C PRO A 602 18.56 -24.23 10.74
N LEU A 603 17.28 -24.59 10.72
CA LEU A 603 16.33 -24.19 9.66
C LEU A 603 15.72 -22.81 9.92
N LEU A 604 15.79 -22.33 11.17
CA LEU A 604 15.23 -21.08 11.66
C LEU A 604 16.27 -19.95 11.80
N MET A 605 17.50 -20.14 11.29
CA MET A 605 18.57 -19.14 11.40
C MET A 605 18.40 -17.94 10.47
N GLU A 606 17.63 -18.07 9.38
CA GLU A 606 17.37 -16.99 8.42
C GLU A 606 16.18 -17.30 7.51
N GLY A 607 15.68 -16.25 6.86
CA GLY A 607 14.72 -16.35 5.76
C GLY A 607 13.28 -16.63 6.17
N VAL A 608 12.95 -16.68 7.46
CA VAL A 608 11.55 -16.72 7.93
C VAL A 608 10.92 -15.34 7.74
N VAL A 609 9.71 -15.32 7.18
CA VAL A 609 8.95 -14.08 6.90
C VAL A 609 7.64 -14.00 7.70
N GLN A 610 7.13 -15.14 8.17
CA GLN A 610 5.90 -15.22 8.94
C GLN A 610 5.92 -16.48 9.81
N VAL A 611 5.26 -16.43 10.97
CA VAL A 611 4.97 -17.58 11.82
C VAL A 611 3.46 -17.66 11.99
N SER A 612 2.89 -18.83 11.72
CA SER A 612 1.51 -19.20 12.03
C SER A 612 1.49 -20.10 13.25
N VAL A 613 0.39 -20.07 14.00
CA VAL A 613 0.27 -20.68 15.32
C VAL A 613 -0.96 -21.59 15.36
N ALA A 614 -0.81 -22.73 16.02
CA ALA A 614 -1.87 -23.54 16.62
C ALA A 614 -1.63 -23.55 18.13
N ASP A 615 -2.60 -23.97 18.94
CA ASP A 615 -2.54 -23.88 20.42
C ASP A 615 -1.21 -24.35 21.02
N LYS A 616 -0.65 -25.44 20.47
CA LYS A 616 0.59 -26.08 20.98
C LYS A 616 1.74 -26.17 19.98
N ALA A 617 1.61 -25.55 18.82
CA ALA A 617 2.58 -25.71 17.74
C ALA A 617 2.73 -24.45 16.88
N PHE A 618 3.86 -24.38 16.17
CA PHE A 618 4.20 -23.28 15.29
C PHE A 618 4.59 -23.78 13.90
N ALA A 619 4.28 -22.97 12.89
CA ALA A 619 4.69 -23.18 11.51
C ALA A 619 5.30 -21.88 10.94
N ALA A 620 6.60 -21.87 10.68
CA ALA A 620 7.30 -20.76 10.05
C ALA A 620 7.29 -20.88 8.52
N ILE A 621 6.85 -19.81 7.84
CA ILE A 621 6.93 -19.66 6.39
C ILE A 621 8.23 -18.95 6.05
N LYS A 622 9.05 -19.56 5.18
CA LYS A 622 10.26 -18.93 4.65
C LYS A 622 9.99 -18.17 3.35
N ALA A 623 10.87 -17.24 3.00
CA ALA A 623 10.74 -16.38 1.80
C ALA A 623 10.68 -17.15 0.46
N ASN A 624 11.21 -18.38 0.41
CA ASN A 624 11.10 -19.30 -0.72
C ASN A 624 9.80 -20.12 -0.73
N GLY A 625 8.92 -19.91 0.26
CA GLY A 625 7.68 -20.67 0.44
C GLY A 625 7.85 -22.05 1.06
N SER A 626 8.99 -22.37 1.67
CA SER A 626 9.16 -23.60 2.45
C SER A 626 8.65 -23.43 3.90
N ILE A 627 8.13 -24.51 4.51
CA ILE A 627 7.64 -24.50 5.90
C ILE A 627 8.59 -25.22 6.84
N VAL A 628 8.75 -24.68 8.06
CA VAL A 628 9.43 -25.33 9.18
C VAL A 628 8.45 -25.36 10.36
N THR A 629 8.19 -26.55 10.92
CA THR A 629 7.27 -26.73 12.05
C THR A 629 8.01 -27.16 13.32
N TRP A 630 7.46 -26.80 14.49
CA TRP A 630 7.92 -27.28 15.79
C TRP A 630 6.79 -27.13 16.85
N GLY A 631 6.98 -27.75 18.01
CA GLY A 631 5.98 -27.82 19.09
C GLY A 631 5.48 -29.25 19.31
N ASP A 632 4.28 -29.38 19.86
CA ASP A 632 3.66 -30.70 20.06
C ASP A 632 3.44 -31.39 18.70
N ALA A 633 3.91 -32.63 18.57
CA ALA A 633 3.85 -33.37 17.32
C ALA A 633 2.42 -33.64 16.87
N ASP A 634 1.52 -33.95 17.81
CA ASP A 634 0.13 -34.28 17.51
C ASP A 634 -0.65 -33.02 17.07
N TYR A 635 -0.23 -31.83 17.51
CA TYR A 635 -0.84 -30.55 17.17
C TYR A 635 -0.22 -29.88 15.92
N GLY A 636 0.52 -30.64 15.12
CA GLY A 636 1.13 -30.15 13.88
C GLY A 636 2.55 -29.62 14.00
N GLY A 637 3.21 -29.82 15.14
CA GLY A 637 4.65 -29.59 15.31
C GLY A 637 5.50 -30.51 14.43
N ASP A 638 4.99 -31.72 14.08
CA ASP A 638 5.59 -32.62 13.10
C ASP A 638 4.84 -32.56 11.76
N SER A 639 5.54 -32.12 10.71
CA SER A 639 5.04 -32.08 9.33
C SER A 639 5.75 -33.08 8.40
N SER A 640 6.51 -34.03 8.95
CA SER A 640 7.34 -34.98 8.20
C SER A 640 6.54 -35.82 7.18
N ALA A 641 5.29 -36.17 7.50
CA ALA A 641 4.39 -36.91 6.63
C ALA A 641 4.06 -36.17 5.31
N VAL A 642 4.10 -34.83 5.33
CA VAL A 642 3.79 -33.96 4.17
C VAL A 642 4.98 -33.11 3.73
N ALA A 643 6.17 -33.34 4.28
CA ALA A 643 7.38 -32.56 4.02
C ALA A 643 7.67 -32.33 2.51
N PRO A 644 7.52 -33.32 1.59
CA PRO A 644 7.73 -33.10 0.16
C PRO A 644 6.82 -32.04 -0.47
N LEU A 645 5.68 -31.74 0.14
CA LEU A 645 4.72 -30.73 -0.32
C LEU A 645 4.98 -29.35 0.30
N LEU A 646 5.84 -29.28 1.31
CA LEU A 646 6.16 -28.08 2.10
C LEU A 646 7.56 -27.53 1.81
N THR A 647 8.26 -28.06 0.81
CA THR A 647 9.62 -27.61 0.46
C THR A 647 9.65 -26.27 -0.28
N GLU A 648 8.57 -25.90 -0.98
CA GLU A 648 8.43 -24.64 -1.70
C GLU A 648 6.98 -24.34 -2.09
N GLY A 649 6.72 -23.06 -2.41
CA GLY A 649 5.48 -22.63 -3.02
C GLY A 649 4.29 -22.55 -2.06
N VAL A 650 4.49 -22.62 -0.73
CA VAL A 650 3.46 -22.24 0.23
C VAL A 650 3.38 -20.70 0.30
N VAL A 651 2.16 -20.17 0.24
CA VAL A 651 1.89 -18.73 0.25
C VAL A 651 1.32 -18.28 1.59
N GLN A 652 0.51 -19.13 2.22
CA GLN A 652 -0.15 -18.83 3.50
C GLN A 652 -0.40 -20.11 4.29
N VAL A 653 -0.29 -20.03 5.61
CA VAL A 653 -0.57 -21.12 6.55
C VAL A 653 -1.60 -20.63 7.57
N PHE A 654 -2.62 -21.44 7.80
CA PHE A 654 -3.70 -21.24 8.76
C PHE A 654 -3.59 -22.33 9.82
N GLY A 655 -3.64 -21.95 11.09
CA GLY A 655 -3.76 -22.90 12.20
C GLY A 655 -5.16 -22.83 12.80
N ASN A 656 -5.60 -23.95 13.35
CA ASN A 656 -6.66 -23.99 14.36
C ASN A 656 -6.09 -24.57 15.66
N ALA A 657 -6.94 -25.09 16.56
CA ALA A 657 -6.49 -25.57 17.86
C ALA A 657 -5.46 -26.71 17.75
N GLY A 658 -5.55 -27.58 16.75
CA GLY A 658 -4.73 -28.81 16.68
C GLY A 658 -4.12 -29.16 15.33
N ALA A 659 -4.34 -28.36 14.29
CA ALA A 659 -3.89 -28.66 12.94
C ALA A 659 -3.58 -27.41 12.13
N PHE A 660 -2.92 -27.63 11.00
CA PHE A 660 -2.59 -26.61 10.03
C PHE A 660 -3.10 -26.94 8.63
N ALA A 661 -3.48 -25.89 7.90
CA ALA A 661 -3.79 -25.93 6.48
C ALA A 661 -2.98 -24.85 5.74
N ALA A 662 -2.31 -25.23 4.66
CA ALA A 662 -1.46 -24.34 3.86
C ALA A 662 -2.01 -24.18 2.44
N ILE A 663 -2.17 -22.93 1.99
CA ILE A 663 -2.44 -22.60 0.59
C ILE A 663 -1.11 -22.53 -0.17
N ARG A 664 -1.01 -23.30 -1.24
CA ARG A 664 0.13 -23.26 -2.17
C ARG A 664 -0.12 -22.29 -3.33
N ALA A 665 0.94 -21.91 -4.03
CA ALA A 665 0.92 -20.94 -5.13
C ALA A 665 0.08 -21.39 -6.34
N ASN A 666 -0.15 -22.70 -6.48
CA ASN A 666 -1.08 -23.29 -7.44
C ASN A 666 -2.54 -23.35 -6.91
N SER A 667 -2.83 -22.69 -5.80
CA SER A 667 -4.13 -22.68 -5.13
C SER A 667 -4.61 -24.06 -4.64
N SER A 668 -3.69 -25.01 -4.39
CA SER A 668 -3.99 -26.28 -3.71
C SER A 668 -3.79 -26.18 -2.20
N ILE A 669 -4.41 -27.08 -1.43
CA ILE A 669 -4.22 -27.19 0.03
C ILE A 669 -3.32 -28.37 0.40
N VAL A 670 -2.50 -28.15 1.44
CA VAL A 670 -1.79 -29.20 2.18
C VAL A 670 -2.17 -29.07 3.65
N THR A 671 -2.51 -30.17 4.31
CA THR A 671 -2.87 -30.20 5.74
C THR A 671 -1.95 -31.11 6.52
N TRP A 672 -1.76 -30.83 7.81
CA TRP A 672 -1.05 -31.69 8.76
C TRP A 672 -1.45 -31.36 10.21
N GLY A 673 -1.07 -32.20 11.16
CA GLY A 673 -1.50 -32.14 12.56
C GLY A 673 -2.55 -33.18 12.88
N ASP A 674 -3.32 -32.97 13.93
CA ASP A 674 -4.30 -33.94 14.41
C ASP A 674 -5.43 -34.14 13.38
N ALA A 675 -5.71 -35.39 13.04
CA ALA A 675 -6.73 -35.75 12.06
C ALA A 675 -8.13 -35.30 12.49
N ASP A 676 -8.45 -35.39 13.79
CA ASP A 676 -9.74 -34.96 14.34
C ASP A 676 -9.88 -33.43 14.30
N PHE A 677 -8.78 -32.70 14.15
CA PHE A 677 -8.75 -31.24 14.02
C PHE A 677 -8.63 -30.77 12.55
N GLY A 678 -8.69 -31.69 11.58
CA GLY A 678 -8.57 -31.38 10.16
C GLY A 678 -7.16 -31.42 9.59
N GLY A 679 -6.21 -32.03 10.31
CA GLY A 679 -4.88 -32.37 9.80
C GLY A 679 -4.91 -33.37 8.64
N ASP A 680 -5.96 -34.19 8.54
CA ASP A 680 -6.22 -35.07 7.39
C ASP A 680 -7.35 -34.53 6.51
N SER A 681 -7.01 -34.13 5.28
CA SER A 681 -7.95 -33.68 4.25
C SER A 681 -8.15 -34.71 3.12
N SER A 682 -7.67 -35.95 3.28
CA SER A 682 -7.68 -36.99 2.24
C SER A 682 -9.06 -37.29 1.68
N ALA A 683 -10.11 -37.24 2.50
CA ALA A 683 -11.50 -37.43 2.10
C ALA A 683 -12.00 -36.41 1.07
N VAL A 684 -11.43 -35.20 1.08
CA VAL A 684 -11.80 -34.08 0.17
C VAL A 684 -10.65 -33.64 -0.73
N ALA A 685 -9.52 -34.35 -0.73
CA ALA A 685 -8.34 -34.01 -1.51
C ALA A 685 -8.61 -33.73 -3.01
N PRO A 686 -9.49 -34.48 -3.71
CA PRO A 686 -9.82 -34.16 -5.11
C PRO A 686 -10.46 -32.79 -5.33
N LEU A 687 -11.06 -32.20 -4.29
CA LEU A 687 -11.70 -30.89 -4.33
C LEU A 687 -10.72 -29.76 -3.98
N LEU A 688 -9.58 -30.08 -3.37
CA LEU A 688 -8.58 -29.16 -2.84
C LEU A 688 -7.30 -29.08 -3.70
N THR A 689 -7.31 -29.64 -4.92
CA THR A 689 -6.14 -29.66 -5.80
C THR A 689 -5.88 -28.32 -6.51
N GLU A 690 -6.87 -27.44 -6.60
CA GLU A 690 -6.75 -26.13 -7.24
C GLU A 690 -7.89 -25.19 -6.84
N GLY A 691 -7.67 -23.90 -7.10
CA GLY A 691 -8.68 -22.86 -7.02
C GLY A 691 -9.08 -22.44 -5.61
N VAL A 692 -8.40 -22.87 -4.55
CA VAL A 692 -8.63 -22.35 -3.19
C VAL A 692 -8.04 -20.95 -3.05
N VAL A 693 -8.83 -20.02 -2.54
CA VAL A 693 -8.46 -18.60 -2.35
C VAL A 693 -8.44 -18.17 -0.89
N GLN A 694 -9.19 -18.86 -0.03
CA GLN A 694 -9.26 -18.57 1.41
C GLN A 694 -9.52 -19.86 2.19
N VAL A 695 -8.97 -19.91 3.40
CA VAL A 695 -9.27 -20.95 4.41
C VAL A 695 -9.67 -20.25 5.70
N CYS A 696 -10.67 -20.82 6.38
CA CYS A 696 -11.10 -20.43 7.72
C CYS A 696 -11.15 -21.71 8.58
N GLY A 697 -10.81 -21.60 9.86
CA GLY A 697 -10.90 -22.70 10.82
C GLY A 697 -11.94 -22.42 11.89
N THR A 698 -12.59 -23.47 12.37
CA THR A 698 -13.08 -23.58 13.77
C THR A 698 -11.95 -24.18 14.61
N ASP A 699 -12.15 -24.50 15.89
CA ASP A 699 -11.10 -25.13 16.70
C ASP A 699 -10.65 -26.46 16.10
N THR A 700 -11.58 -27.25 15.53
CA THR A 700 -11.34 -28.64 15.12
C THR A 700 -11.68 -28.94 13.66
N ALA A 701 -12.08 -27.94 12.86
CA ALA A 701 -12.41 -28.11 11.46
C ALA A 701 -11.95 -26.94 10.59
N PHE A 702 -11.92 -27.16 9.28
CA PHE A 702 -11.59 -26.14 8.28
C PHE A 702 -12.64 -26.05 7.19
N ALA A 703 -12.78 -24.84 6.64
CA ALA A 703 -13.58 -24.53 5.47
C ALA A 703 -12.73 -23.71 4.46
N ALA A 704 -12.66 -24.17 3.22
CA ALA A 704 -11.97 -23.50 2.13
C ALA A 704 -12.97 -22.90 1.14
N ILE A 705 -12.77 -21.62 0.79
CA ILE A 705 -13.50 -20.96 -0.30
C ILE A 705 -12.67 -21.09 -1.58
N LYS A 706 -13.32 -21.56 -2.64
CA LYS A 706 -12.75 -21.66 -3.99
C LYS A 706 -13.04 -20.40 -4.82
N ALA A 707 -12.25 -20.15 -5.86
CA ALA A 707 -12.38 -19.00 -6.76
C ALA A 707 -13.71 -18.95 -7.52
N ASN A 708 -14.39 -20.09 -7.66
CA ASN A 708 -15.75 -20.18 -8.20
C ASN A 708 -16.84 -19.93 -7.14
N GLY A 709 -16.46 -19.63 -5.89
CA GLY A 709 -17.35 -19.41 -4.77
C GLY A 709 -17.81 -20.69 -4.07
N ASN A 710 -17.32 -21.88 -4.43
CA ASN A 710 -17.69 -23.12 -3.74
C ASN A 710 -16.98 -23.21 -2.39
N VAL A 711 -17.65 -23.79 -1.39
CA VAL A 711 -17.05 -24.08 -0.08
C VAL A 711 -16.78 -25.58 0.04
N VAL A 712 -15.59 -25.93 0.53
CA VAL A 712 -15.17 -27.31 0.83
C VAL A 712 -14.76 -27.39 2.29
N THR A 713 -15.31 -28.34 3.04
CA THR A 713 -15.07 -28.50 4.49
C THR A 713 -14.41 -29.83 4.81
N TRP A 714 -13.63 -29.88 5.89
CA TRP A 714 -13.04 -31.11 6.44
C TRP A 714 -12.66 -30.92 7.92
N GLY A 715 -12.30 -32.00 8.61
CA GLY A 715 -12.03 -32.03 10.05
C GLY A 715 -13.18 -32.67 10.83
N ASN A 716 -13.33 -32.33 12.12
CA ASN A 716 -14.36 -32.90 12.97
C ASN A 716 -15.76 -32.69 12.37
N ALA A 717 -16.50 -33.79 12.19
CA ALA A 717 -17.83 -33.74 11.56
C ALA A 717 -18.86 -32.93 12.37
N GLN A 718 -18.79 -32.97 13.70
CA GLN A 718 -19.71 -32.24 14.58
C GLN A 718 -19.42 -30.74 14.56
N ASP A 719 -18.15 -30.36 14.38
CA ASP A 719 -17.70 -28.98 14.49
C ASP A 719 -17.57 -28.28 13.11
N GLY A 720 -18.32 -28.77 12.11
CA GLY A 720 -18.43 -28.14 10.80
C GLY A 720 -17.58 -28.77 9.69
N GLY A 721 -16.84 -29.84 9.97
CA GLY A 721 -16.11 -30.61 8.97
C GLY A 721 -17.03 -31.30 7.95
N ASP A 722 -18.24 -31.72 8.38
CA ASP A 722 -19.28 -32.26 7.49
C ASP A 722 -20.32 -31.18 7.16
N SER A 723 -20.34 -30.74 5.90
CA SER A 723 -21.32 -29.79 5.36
C SER A 723 -22.34 -30.44 4.43
N SER A 724 -22.44 -31.78 4.40
CA SER A 724 -23.30 -32.53 3.47
C SER A 724 -24.78 -32.11 3.53
N ALA A 725 -25.29 -31.74 4.72
CA ALA A 725 -26.66 -31.26 4.92
C ALA A 725 -26.95 -29.93 4.18
N VAL A 726 -25.93 -29.10 3.97
CA VAL A 726 -26.04 -27.79 3.32
C VAL A 726 -25.26 -27.71 1.99
N ALA A 727 -24.65 -28.81 1.54
CA ALA A 727 -23.84 -28.86 0.33
C ALA A 727 -24.52 -28.25 -0.92
N PRO A 728 -25.84 -28.44 -1.17
CA PRO A 728 -26.52 -27.79 -2.30
C PRO A 728 -26.54 -26.25 -2.22
N LEU A 729 -26.36 -25.68 -1.02
CA LEU A 729 -26.34 -24.24 -0.78
C LEU A 729 -24.93 -23.66 -0.89
N LEU A 730 -23.89 -24.50 -0.78
CA LEU A 730 -22.46 -24.16 -0.77
C LEU A 730 -21.79 -24.18 -2.16
N THR A 731 -22.58 -24.05 -3.23
CA THR A 731 -22.12 -24.30 -4.61
C THR A 731 -21.69 -23.08 -5.39
N GLU A 732 -21.96 -21.85 -4.95
CA GLU A 732 -21.49 -20.61 -5.60
C GLU A 732 -21.77 -19.35 -4.76
N GLY A 733 -20.99 -18.31 -5.04
CA GLY A 733 -21.29 -16.94 -4.64
C GLY A 733 -20.93 -16.56 -3.21
N PHE A 734 -20.05 -17.29 -2.54
CA PHE A 734 -19.56 -16.96 -1.20
C PHE A 734 -18.32 -16.07 -1.23
N ASP A 735 -18.37 -14.99 -0.46
CA ASP A 735 -17.28 -14.01 -0.35
C ASP A 735 -16.56 -14.11 1.01
N GLN A 736 -17.22 -14.64 2.04
CA GLN A 736 -16.69 -14.74 3.39
C GLN A 736 -17.18 -16.01 4.09
N VAL A 737 -16.31 -16.60 4.91
CA VAL A 737 -16.64 -17.67 5.87
C VAL A 737 -16.05 -17.25 7.22
N CYS A 738 -16.88 -17.34 8.25
CA CYS A 738 -16.52 -17.09 9.64
C CYS A 738 -16.74 -18.37 10.45
N GLY A 739 -15.80 -18.72 11.32
CA GLY A 739 -15.92 -19.82 12.27
C GLY A 739 -16.12 -19.33 13.71
N THR A 740 -16.83 -20.11 14.51
CA THR A 740 -16.69 -20.13 15.98
C THR A 740 -15.82 -21.32 16.39
N ASP A 741 -15.73 -21.65 17.68
CA ASP A 741 -15.07 -22.86 18.18
C ASP A 741 -15.58 -24.14 17.48
N SER A 742 -16.87 -24.20 17.11
CA SER A 742 -17.50 -25.43 16.59
C SER A 742 -18.43 -25.26 15.40
N THR A 743 -18.59 -24.06 14.85
CA THR A 743 -19.58 -23.83 13.77
C THR A 743 -19.10 -22.83 12.73
N PHE A 744 -19.66 -22.92 11.52
CA PHE A 744 -19.37 -21.98 10.44
C PHE A 744 -20.61 -21.20 10.02
N ALA A 745 -20.39 -19.96 9.62
CA ALA A 745 -21.33 -19.11 8.91
C ALA A 745 -20.66 -18.52 7.67
N ALA A 746 -21.26 -18.75 6.49
CA ALA A 746 -20.77 -18.25 5.21
C ALA A 746 -21.71 -17.22 4.62
N ILE A 747 -21.17 -16.09 4.18
CA ILE A 747 -21.92 -14.97 3.59
C ILE A 747 -21.75 -15.00 2.07
N LYS A 748 -22.88 -14.99 1.36
CA LYS A 748 -22.91 -14.83 -0.09
C LYS A 748 -22.82 -13.36 -0.52
N ALA A 749 -22.42 -13.11 -1.76
CA ALA A 749 -22.34 -11.78 -2.35
C ALA A 749 -23.68 -11.00 -2.35
N ASN A 750 -24.82 -11.70 -2.27
CA ASN A 750 -26.14 -11.09 -2.12
C ASN A 750 -26.52 -10.79 -0.66
N GLY A 751 -25.62 -11.03 0.30
CA GLY A 751 -25.83 -10.86 1.73
C GLY A 751 -26.70 -11.94 2.38
N SER A 752 -26.88 -13.10 1.73
CA SER A 752 -27.51 -14.27 2.35
C SER A 752 -26.48 -15.09 3.15
N VAL A 753 -26.92 -15.71 4.25
CA VAL A 753 -26.05 -16.50 5.14
C VAL A 753 -26.43 -17.98 5.11
N VAL A 754 -25.43 -18.84 5.06
CA VAL A 754 -25.56 -20.30 5.22
C VAL A 754 -24.73 -20.73 6.40
N THR A 755 -25.31 -21.48 7.34
CA THR A 755 -24.62 -21.98 8.54
C THR A 755 -24.58 -23.51 8.56
N TRP A 756 -23.57 -24.07 9.22
CA TRP A 756 -23.44 -25.51 9.48
C TRP A 756 -22.48 -25.78 10.65
N GLY A 757 -22.43 -27.03 11.13
CA GLY A 757 -21.72 -27.44 12.34
C GLY A 757 -22.68 -27.85 13.46
N ASP A 758 -22.25 -27.78 14.72
CA ASP A 758 -23.09 -28.15 15.86
C ASP A 758 -24.33 -27.23 15.93
N ALA A 759 -25.51 -27.86 15.83
CA ALA A 759 -26.79 -27.16 15.85
C ALA A 759 -27.02 -26.35 17.13
N ARG A 760 -26.44 -26.78 18.27
CA ARG A 760 -26.59 -26.09 19.56
C ARG A 760 -25.80 -24.79 19.61
N TYR A 761 -24.76 -24.64 18.79
CA TYR A 761 -23.79 -23.56 18.86
C TYR A 761 -23.83 -22.62 17.64
N GLY A 762 -24.93 -22.63 16.87
CA GLY A 762 -25.13 -21.74 15.72
C GLY A 762 -25.12 -22.41 14.35
N GLY A 763 -24.86 -23.71 14.29
CA GLY A 763 -24.94 -24.50 13.06
C GLY A 763 -26.36 -24.56 12.48
N ASP A 764 -27.39 -24.45 13.32
CA ASP A 764 -28.79 -24.32 12.90
C ASP A 764 -29.28 -22.87 13.03
N SER A 765 -29.57 -22.24 11.88
CA SER A 765 -30.14 -20.90 11.81
C SER A 765 -31.61 -20.88 11.37
N ALA A 766 -32.32 -22.03 11.37
CA ALA A 766 -33.66 -22.15 10.83
C ALA A 766 -34.67 -21.18 11.47
N ALA A 767 -34.53 -20.92 12.77
CA ALA A 767 -35.39 -19.99 13.51
C ALA A 767 -35.29 -18.54 13.01
N VAL A 768 -34.13 -18.15 12.47
CA VAL A 768 -33.84 -16.79 11.97
C VAL A 768 -33.62 -16.74 10.45
N ALA A 769 -33.80 -17.86 9.74
CA ALA A 769 -33.52 -17.98 8.31
C ALA A 769 -34.19 -16.88 7.46
N PRO A 770 -35.46 -16.46 7.67
CA PRO A 770 -36.05 -15.36 6.91
C PRO A 770 -35.31 -14.03 7.04
N LEU A 771 -34.61 -13.80 8.15
CA LEU A 771 -33.85 -12.59 8.41
C LEU A 771 -32.44 -12.63 7.79
N LEU A 772 -31.96 -13.82 7.44
CA LEU A 772 -30.63 -14.08 6.87
C LEU A 772 -30.65 -14.31 5.35
N MET A 773 -31.78 -14.09 4.67
CA MET A 773 -31.91 -14.31 3.22
C MET A 773 -31.24 -13.23 2.35
N GLU A 774 -31.01 -12.04 2.90
CA GLU A 774 -30.35 -10.93 2.19
C GLU A 774 -29.91 -9.82 3.15
N GLY A 775 -28.97 -8.99 2.67
CA GLY A 775 -28.60 -7.74 3.32
C GLY A 775 -27.74 -7.88 4.58
N VAL A 776 -27.24 -9.08 4.90
CA VAL A 776 -26.17 -9.26 5.89
C VAL A 776 -24.86 -8.76 5.29
N VAL A 777 -24.13 -7.94 6.05
CA VAL A 777 -22.85 -7.36 5.64
C VAL A 777 -21.67 -7.93 6.42
N GLN A 778 -21.92 -8.43 7.64
CA GLN A 778 -20.90 -8.99 8.52
C GLN A 778 -21.54 -10.01 9.46
N VAL A 779 -20.78 -11.05 9.81
CA VAL A 779 -21.11 -12.00 10.88
C VAL A 779 -19.95 -12.00 11.88
N CYS A 780 -20.28 -11.99 13.17
CA CYS A 780 -19.35 -12.12 14.28
C CYS A 780 -19.79 -13.31 15.15
N GLY A 781 -18.83 -14.03 15.74
CA GLY A 781 -19.09 -15.20 16.58
C GLY A 781 -18.58 -15.02 18.01
N THR A 782 -19.23 -15.70 18.94
CA THR A 782 -18.63 -16.15 20.22
C THR A 782 -18.24 -17.62 20.09
N ALA A 783 -17.83 -18.29 21.17
CA ALA A 783 -17.59 -19.74 21.14
C ALA A 783 -18.83 -20.54 20.66
N GLY A 784 -20.04 -20.07 21.02
CA GLY A 784 -21.28 -20.83 20.88
C GLY A 784 -22.44 -20.13 20.18
N ALA A 785 -22.23 -18.95 19.60
CA ALA A 785 -23.30 -18.19 18.95
C ALA A 785 -22.77 -17.24 17.87
N PHE A 786 -23.69 -16.72 17.06
CA PHE A 786 -23.42 -15.72 16.04
C PHE A 786 -24.30 -14.48 16.18
N ALA A 787 -23.77 -13.35 15.72
CA ALA A 787 -24.47 -12.10 15.51
C ALA A 787 -24.15 -11.56 14.10
N ALA A 788 -25.19 -11.39 13.28
CA ALA A 788 -25.11 -10.83 11.95
C ALA A 788 -25.56 -9.36 11.93
N ILE A 789 -24.75 -8.48 11.35
CA ILE A 789 -25.09 -7.07 11.10
C ILE A 789 -25.67 -6.97 9.69
N LYS A 790 -26.81 -6.31 9.57
CA LYS A 790 -27.44 -6.00 8.27
C LYS A 790 -27.07 -4.59 7.80
N GLY A 791 -27.16 -4.34 6.49
CA GLY A 791 -26.84 -3.04 5.88
C GLY A 791 -27.69 -1.86 6.36
N ASN A 792 -28.83 -2.12 7.01
CA ASN A 792 -29.67 -1.11 7.68
C ASN A 792 -29.25 -0.86 9.15
N GLY A 793 -28.20 -1.53 9.64
CA GLY A 793 -27.71 -1.45 11.01
C GLY A 793 -28.52 -2.25 12.03
N SER A 794 -29.39 -3.18 11.61
CA SER A 794 -30.05 -4.12 12.52
C SER A 794 -29.17 -5.34 12.79
N VAL A 795 -29.30 -5.97 13.96
CA VAL A 795 -28.55 -7.19 14.32
C VAL A 795 -29.51 -8.38 14.44
N VAL A 796 -29.07 -9.54 13.91
CA VAL A 796 -29.75 -10.83 14.03
C VAL A 796 -28.83 -11.78 14.75
N THR A 797 -29.28 -12.40 15.84
CA THR A 797 -28.50 -13.35 16.64
C THR A 797 -29.11 -14.74 16.59
N TRP A 798 -28.27 -15.77 16.69
CA TRP A 798 -28.68 -17.17 16.82
C TRP A 798 -27.54 -18.01 17.41
N GLY A 799 -27.84 -19.24 17.81
CA GLY A 799 -26.91 -20.16 18.45
C GLY A 799 -27.41 -20.61 19.81
N ALA A 800 -26.52 -20.86 20.76
CA ALA A 800 -26.89 -21.32 22.08
C ALA A 800 -27.85 -20.32 22.74
N GLY A 801 -29.07 -20.79 23.03
CA GLY A 801 -30.14 -19.98 23.60
C GLY A 801 -30.09 -19.81 25.11
N ASP A 802 -29.04 -20.31 25.76
CA ASP A 802 -28.73 -19.96 27.13
C ASP A 802 -27.93 -18.65 27.19
N ASP A 803 -27.90 -18.04 28.37
CA ASP A 803 -27.16 -16.80 28.58
C ASP A 803 -25.64 -16.99 28.52
N GLN A 804 -25.11 -18.19 28.22
CA GLN A 804 -23.66 -18.47 28.32
C GLN A 804 -22.86 -18.04 27.09
N PHE A 805 -23.50 -17.91 25.93
CA PHE A 805 -22.80 -17.60 24.67
C PHE A 805 -23.41 -16.45 23.87
N GLY A 806 -24.55 -15.90 24.30
CA GLY A 806 -25.15 -14.71 23.68
C GLY A 806 -25.99 -14.98 22.41
N GLY A 807 -26.44 -16.22 22.19
CA GLY A 807 -27.35 -16.54 21.09
C GLY A 807 -28.75 -15.97 21.29
N ASP A 808 -29.19 -15.75 22.54
CA ASP A 808 -30.40 -15.00 22.85
C ASP A 808 -30.08 -13.52 23.11
N SER A 809 -30.62 -12.63 22.26
CA SER A 809 -30.56 -11.18 22.45
C SER A 809 -31.93 -10.56 22.76
N SER A 810 -32.92 -11.35 23.14
CA SER A 810 -34.31 -10.92 23.36
C SER A 810 -34.43 -9.78 24.37
N ALA A 811 -33.61 -9.80 25.42
CA ALA A 811 -33.54 -8.76 26.44
C ALA A 811 -33.14 -7.38 25.89
N VAL A 812 -32.35 -7.34 24.81
CA VAL A 812 -31.82 -6.11 24.18
C VAL A 812 -32.32 -5.90 22.75
N ALA A 813 -33.21 -6.76 22.25
CA ALA A 813 -33.70 -6.72 20.87
C ALA A 813 -34.25 -5.34 20.43
N PRO A 814 -34.98 -4.57 21.26
CA PRO A 814 -35.43 -3.22 20.89
C PRO A 814 -34.29 -2.23 20.63
N LEU A 815 -33.10 -2.50 21.16
CA LEU A 815 -31.90 -1.69 20.97
C LEU A 815 -31.10 -2.13 19.74
N LEU A 816 -31.39 -3.28 19.15
CA LEU A 816 -30.64 -3.86 18.03
C LEU A 816 -31.35 -3.73 16.68
N THR A 817 -32.43 -2.94 16.60
CA THR A 817 -33.25 -2.81 15.38
C THR A 817 -32.62 -1.94 14.30
N GLU A 818 -31.74 -1.00 14.67
CA GLU A 818 -31.08 -0.07 13.74
C GLU A 818 -29.85 0.60 14.37
N GLY A 819 -29.02 1.18 13.50
CA GLY A 819 -27.92 2.05 13.89
C GLY A 819 -26.71 1.36 14.51
N VAL A 820 -26.65 0.02 14.53
CA VAL A 820 -25.44 -0.73 14.86
C VAL A 820 -24.47 -0.66 13.68
N VAL A 821 -23.21 -0.32 13.98
CA VAL A 821 -22.14 -0.20 12.97
C VAL A 821 -21.06 -1.25 13.15
N GLN A 822 -20.97 -1.85 14.33
CA GLN A 822 -19.98 -2.88 14.65
C GLN A 822 -20.55 -3.80 15.74
N VAL A 823 -20.20 -5.08 15.66
CA VAL A 823 -20.43 -6.09 16.70
C VAL A 823 -19.11 -6.81 16.94
N CYS A 824 -18.72 -6.91 18.20
CA CYS A 824 -17.59 -7.69 18.66
C CYS A 824 -18.11 -8.83 19.54
N GLY A 825 -17.46 -9.99 19.47
CA GLY A 825 -17.72 -11.15 20.32
C GLY A 825 -16.43 -11.55 21.05
N ASN A 826 -16.58 -12.06 22.26
CA ASN A 826 -15.54 -12.84 22.94
C ASN A 826 -16.07 -14.28 23.14
N ALA A 827 -15.42 -15.09 23.99
CA ALA A 827 -15.85 -16.47 24.18
C ALA A 827 -17.32 -16.64 24.62
N GLY A 828 -17.95 -15.68 25.33
CA GLY A 828 -19.29 -15.86 25.90
C GLY A 828 -20.28 -14.70 25.75
N ALA A 829 -19.85 -13.55 25.24
CA ALA A 829 -20.68 -12.35 25.15
C ALA A 829 -20.43 -11.54 23.88
N PHE A 830 -21.41 -10.71 23.54
CA PHE A 830 -21.35 -9.76 22.44
C PHE A 830 -21.47 -8.31 22.94
N ALA A 831 -20.85 -7.41 22.20
CA ALA A 831 -21.01 -5.97 22.33
C ALA A 831 -21.24 -5.34 20.96
N ALA A 832 -22.35 -4.61 20.81
CA ALA A 832 -22.68 -3.84 19.61
C ALA A 832 -22.40 -2.36 19.84
N ILE A 833 -21.64 -1.74 18.95
CA ILE A 833 -21.40 -0.30 18.92
C ILE A 833 -22.37 0.32 17.92
N LYS A 834 -23.09 1.35 18.36
CA LYS A 834 -23.98 2.14 17.51
C LYS A 834 -23.28 3.33 16.86
N ALA A 835 -23.88 3.88 15.82
CA ALA A 835 -23.39 5.05 15.08
C ALA A 835 -23.25 6.32 15.94
N ASN A 836 -23.86 6.38 17.12
CA ASN A 836 -23.67 7.45 18.12
C ASN A 836 -22.60 7.13 19.17
N GLY A 837 -21.94 5.97 19.07
CA GLY A 837 -20.98 5.45 20.03
C GLY A 837 -21.60 4.90 21.32
N SER A 838 -22.92 4.67 21.36
CA SER A 838 -23.53 3.90 22.46
C SER A 838 -23.26 2.41 22.30
N VAL A 839 -23.13 1.69 23.42
CA VAL A 839 -22.84 0.25 23.42
C VAL A 839 -24.02 -0.53 23.99
N VAL A 840 -24.35 -1.64 23.33
CA VAL A 840 -25.33 -2.62 23.78
C VAL A 840 -24.62 -3.94 23.97
N THR A 841 -24.70 -4.53 25.17
CA THR A 841 -24.08 -5.81 25.50
C THR A 841 -25.14 -6.87 25.78
N TRP A 842 -24.83 -8.14 25.49
CA TRP A 842 -25.65 -9.29 25.85
C TRP A 842 -24.81 -10.58 25.88
N GLY A 843 -25.36 -11.66 26.43
CA GLY A 843 -24.66 -12.92 26.67
C GLY A 843 -24.18 -13.05 28.11
N TYR A 844 -23.09 -13.78 28.33
CA TYR A 844 -22.73 -14.18 29.69
C TYR A 844 -22.18 -13.01 30.51
N ALA A 845 -22.82 -12.74 31.65
CA ALA A 845 -22.47 -11.61 32.52
C ALA A 845 -20.99 -11.58 32.93
N LEU A 846 -20.38 -12.74 33.25
CA LEU A 846 -18.96 -12.81 33.63
C LEU A 846 -18.02 -12.49 32.47
N TYR A 847 -18.45 -12.73 31.23
CA TYR A 847 -17.71 -12.40 30.00
C TYR A 847 -18.08 -11.01 29.47
N GLY A 848 -18.75 -10.17 30.26
CA GLY A 848 -19.09 -8.79 29.89
C GLY A 848 -20.43 -8.62 29.16
N GLY A 849 -21.28 -9.66 29.14
CA GLY A 849 -22.64 -9.57 28.60
C GLY A 849 -23.58 -8.69 29.41
N ASP A 850 -23.22 -8.34 30.65
CA ASP A 850 -23.92 -7.35 31.49
C ASP A 850 -23.03 -6.14 31.75
N SER A 851 -23.33 -5.03 31.09
CA SER A 851 -22.65 -3.74 31.29
C SER A 851 -23.48 -2.75 32.14
N SER A 852 -24.49 -3.22 32.89
CA SER A 852 -25.40 -2.35 33.67
C SER A 852 -24.67 -1.49 34.69
N ALA A 853 -23.60 -2.02 35.30
CA ALA A 853 -22.76 -1.31 36.27
C ALA A 853 -22.07 -0.06 35.68
N VAL A 854 -21.80 -0.06 34.37
CA VAL A 854 -21.12 1.03 33.65
C VAL A 854 -22.00 1.69 32.59
N ALA A 855 -23.29 1.34 32.51
CA ALA A 855 -24.21 1.84 31.49
C ALA A 855 -24.20 3.37 31.30
N PRO A 856 -24.10 4.21 32.35
CA PRO A 856 -23.99 5.66 32.17
C PRO A 856 -22.79 6.11 31.33
N LEU A 857 -21.70 5.34 31.35
CA LEU A 857 -20.46 5.60 30.62
C LEU A 857 -20.49 5.09 29.18
N LEU A 858 -21.47 4.25 28.82
CA LEU A 858 -21.59 3.61 27.52
C LEU A 858 -22.70 4.24 26.65
N THR A 859 -23.11 5.46 26.98
CA THR A 859 -24.25 6.14 26.34
C THR A 859 -23.90 6.84 25.03
N GLU A 860 -22.63 7.20 24.80
CA GLU A 860 -22.11 7.79 23.57
C GLU A 860 -20.57 7.77 23.55
N GLY A 861 -19.97 7.96 22.37
CA GLY A 861 -18.53 8.21 22.24
C GLY A 861 -17.60 7.02 22.37
N VAL A 862 -18.10 5.80 22.55
CA VAL A 862 -17.30 4.58 22.44
C VAL A 862 -16.93 4.35 20.98
N VAL A 863 -15.64 4.17 20.72
CA VAL A 863 -15.10 3.98 19.35
C VAL A 863 -14.62 2.56 19.09
N GLN A 864 -14.41 1.78 20.15
CA GLN A 864 -13.93 0.41 20.09
C GLN A 864 -14.35 -0.34 21.36
N VAL A 865 -14.63 -1.63 21.22
CA VAL A 865 -14.79 -2.59 22.31
C VAL A 865 -13.84 -3.75 22.03
N CYS A 866 -13.12 -4.19 23.05
CA CYS A 866 -12.10 -5.25 22.98
C CYS A 866 -12.59 -6.48 23.75
#